data_AF-A0A4Y8JVS8-F1
#
_entry.id   AF-A0A4Y8JVS8-F1
#
_cell.length_a   1.000
_cell.length_b   1.000
_cell.length_c   1.000
_cell.angle_alpha   90.00
_cell.angle_beta   90.00
_cell.angle_gamma   90.00
#
_symmetry.space_group_name_H-M   'P 1'
#
loop_
_entity.id
_entity.type
_entity.pdbx_description
1 polymer ?
#
loop_
_entity_poly.entity_id
_entity_poly.type
_entity_poly.pdbx_seq_one_letter_code
_entity_poly.pdbx_strand_id
1 'polypeptide(L)'
;MLGRLGEMDSRLIYSHARLGDALTTYRSAPRKSRGQQELIEALLEALDDDEELRIALLEASPGPDTVVLKSGVRSWLLQPNEKFRAPNLPTGPLISGAVTPGLDGSPLDGLILRLPPRIGRPAAAPRPARPKKAKKAKTPAGPASETAGPSMHARPEATVTGATEAPSAGSAPGSGSAKEETVLAALEARVEGAPTVETPVEVVVDFGVPAADGAPDEGEFSVVFPPGKNRLPMIVQLTSTDIDIDEEQRLQPLVMRRDGTSERPAVFEVTPREKGPAHLTATLLRMGSIVSQVSFIVDVAATTSGDAPESTALIPAASIGRAMDALQVDSSRFLALSFIDMNGRFRCVVSGDVAMEAELDVSRFELDAAVLHVRDVLLSLSHDGAYQTSIHIDQKSSDATLERLAEAGGLLLRKLFYLRKDNTRAAAIGDLLVSRLGAAGPPQRIQFVVDGYGVPWHALYLTPSLKGKPRWDRFLGLRHVIEELVVNLPRHAAPITVENGLSVALHFDPRIDDEQKIPAVRNQRGFWSKAKERSPGITVKDRTKNAELMTSLGSRSRYQVLYFLCHAGAGASTSGHPLPDASWLQLTEEPVTVGELTFNAGTNSQLKQGPLVFVNACRSAELSPQYTVNFPNYFLDRGARTVIGTECEIATFFADEFARRLFASILSGVPVGVALLDLRLAMIEEGNALGLAYGLHGASDTYLAPALLTD
;
A
#
# COMPACT_ATOMS: atom_id res chain seq x y z
N MET A 1 -46.74 -18.40 15.92
CA MET A 1 -45.26 -18.55 16.00
C MET A 1 -44.54 -17.22 16.28
N LEU A 2 -45.18 -16.05 16.03
CA LEU A 2 -44.67 -14.71 16.39
C LEU A 2 -44.99 -14.26 17.83
N GLY A 3 -45.60 -15.10 18.67
CA GLY A 3 -46.02 -14.75 20.04
C GLY A 3 -45.23 -15.43 21.16
N ARG A 4 -44.06 -16.01 20.88
CA ARG A 4 -43.21 -16.71 21.87
C ARG A 4 -41.74 -16.26 21.85
N LEU A 5 -41.48 -15.03 21.39
CA LEU A 5 -40.16 -14.37 21.46
C LEU A 5 -40.08 -13.36 22.62
N GLY A 6 -40.94 -13.49 23.64
CA GLY A 6 -41.05 -12.53 24.74
C GLY A 6 -40.17 -12.79 25.97
N GLU A 7 -39.34 -13.85 25.99
CA GLU A 7 -38.55 -14.21 27.19
C GLU A 7 -37.14 -14.74 26.85
N MET A 8 -36.38 -14.04 26.00
CA MET A 8 -34.92 -14.22 25.95
C MET A 8 -34.20 -12.91 26.27
N ASP A 9 -33.49 -12.98 27.39
CA ASP A 9 -32.67 -11.98 28.05
C ASP A 9 -31.66 -11.31 27.09
N SER A 10 -31.70 -9.99 27.03
CA SER A 10 -31.05 -9.13 26.04
C SER A 10 -29.67 -8.66 26.51
N ARG A 11 -28.60 -9.46 26.28
CA ARG A 11 -27.19 -9.04 26.52
C ARG A 11 -26.14 -9.72 25.63
N LEU A 12 -26.22 -9.56 24.30
CA LEU A 12 -25.08 -9.88 23.43
C LEU A 12 -24.99 -8.89 22.26
N ILE A 13 -23.91 -8.12 22.21
CA ILE A 13 -23.52 -7.26 21.08
C ILE A 13 -22.07 -7.62 20.67
N TYR A 14 -21.86 -7.88 19.39
CA TYR A 14 -20.56 -8.12 18.74
C TYR A 14 -20.49 -7.30 17.45
N SER A 15 -19.30 -6.83 17.07
CA SER A 15 -19.08 -6.13 15.80
C SER A 15 -19.40 -7.02 14.58
N HIS A 16 -19.93 -6.41 13.52
CA HIS A 16 -20.50 -7.06 12.33
C HIS A 16 -19.57 -8.11 11.67
N ALA A 17 -18.29 -7.77 11.45
CA ALA A 17 -17.31 -8.70 10.89
C ALA A 17 -17.11 -9.94 11.78
N ARG A 18 -17.14 -9.75 13.11
CA ARG A 18 -17.03 -10.85 14.07
C ARG A 18 -18.32 -11.66 14.19
N LEU A 19 -19.49 -11.08 13.94
CA LEU A 19 -20.76 -11.80 13.89
C LEU A 19 -20.83 -12.70 12.65
N GLY A 20 -20.45 -12.19 11.47
CA GLY A 20 -20.34 -12.98 10.24
C GLY A 20 -19.32 -14.12 10.38
N ASP A 21 -18.14 -13.83 10.92
CA ASP A 21 -17.10 -14.84 11.17
C ASP A 21 -17.52 -15.86 12.24
N ALA A 22 -18.20 -15.42 13.31
CA ALA A 22 -18.72 -16.31 14.34
C ALA A 22 -19.86 -17.19 13.81
N LEU A 23 -20.78 -16.66 13.01
CA LEU A 23 -21.85 -17.44 12.38
C LEU A 23 -21.30 -18.42 11.35
N THR A 24 -20.26 -18.04 10.61
CA THR A 24 -19.57 -18.90 9.63
C THR A 24 -18.72 -19.98 10.31
N THR A 25 -18.02 -19.64 11.40
CA THR A 25 -17.30 -20.60 12.24
C THR A 25 -18.26 -21.53 12.96
N TYR A 26 -19.40 -21.02 13.41
CA TYR A 26 -20.43 -21.85 13.99
C TYR A 26 -21.06 -22.72 12.90
N ARG A 27 -21.28 -22.23 11.67
CA ARG A 27 -21.77 -22.98 10.48
C ARG A 27 -21.02 -24.29 10.26
N SER A 28 -19.70 -24.29 10.43
CA SER A 28 -18.82 -25.44 10.23
C SER A 28 -18.71 -26.42 11.41
N ALA A 29 -19.41 -26.18 12.53
CA ALA A 29 -19.36 -27.06 13.70
C ALA A 29 -20.10 -28.40 13.48
N PRO A 30 -19.52 -29.56 13.90
CA PRO A 30 -19.94 -30.90 13.45
C PRO A 30 -21.22 -31.47 14.08
N ARG A 31 -21.97 -30.71 14.91
CA ARG A 31 -23.23 -31.18 15.52
C ARG A 31 -24.23 -30.03 15.69
N LYS A 32 -25.27 -30.01 14.86
CA LYS A 32 -26.39 -29.06 14.97
C LYS A 32 -27.73 -29.73 14.77
N SER A 33 -28.75 -29.23 15.45
CA SER A 33 -30.12 -29.55 15.09
C SER A 33 -30.54 -28.81 13.82
N ARG A 34 -31.46 -29.37 13.05
CA ARG A 34 -31.97 -28.78 11.81
C ARG A 34 -32.48 -27.34 12.00
N GLY A 35 -33.15 -27.06 13.12
CA GLY A 35 -33.65 -25.70 13.44
C GLY A 35 -32.55 -24.68 13.75
N GLN A 36 -31.40 -25.11 14.28
CA GLN A 36 -30.23 -24.22 14.44
C GLN A 36 -29.58 -23.88 13.10
N GLN A 37 -29.62 -24.80 12.15
CA GLN A 37 -29.05 -24.61 10.83
C GLN A 37 -29.91 -23.64 10.01
N GLU A 38 -31.24 -23.82 10.04
CA GLU A 38 -32.21 -22.94 9.38
C GLU A 38 -32.16 -21.49 9.94
N LEU A 39 -31.99 -21.32 11.26
CA LEU A 39 -31.85 -19.99 11.86
C LEU A 39 -30.55 -19.28 11.46
N ILE A 40 -29.43 -20.01 11.34
CA ILE A 40 -28.14 -19.44 10.93
C ILE A 40 -28.16 -19.06 9.45
N GLU A 41 -28.77 -19.88 8.61
CA GLU A 41 -28.93 -19.56 7.18
C GLU A 41 -29.80 -18.32 7.00
N ALA A 42 -30.93 -18.21 7.72
CA ALA A 42 -31.78 -17.02 7.68
C ALA A 42 -31.08 -15.75 8.19
N LEU A 43 -30.20 -15.86 9.21
CA LEU A 43 -29.42 -14.73 9.71
C LEU A 43 -28.30 -14.31 8.76
N LEU A 44 -27.64 -15.26 8.10
CA LEU A 44 -26.63 -14.96 7.08
C LEU A 44 -27.26 -14.31 5.85
N GLU A 45 -28.41 -14.81 5.40
CA GLU A 45 -29.17 -14.25 4.27
C GLU A 45 -29.68 -12.83 4.59
N ALA A 46 -30.22 -12.60 5.80
CA ALA A 46 -30.63 -11.27 6.23
C ALA A 46 -29.47 -10.28 6.40
N LEU A 47 -28.24 -10.74 6.69
CA LEU A 47 -27.04 -9.91 6.78
C LEU A 47 -26.45 -9.54 5.41
N ASP A 48 -26.70 -10.38 4.40
CA ASP A 48 -26.28 -10.14 3.01
C ASP A 48 -27.23 -9.20 2.27
N ASP A 49 -28.55 -9.27 2.54
CA ASP A 49 -29.56 -8.57 1.75
C ASP A 49 -30.03 -7.20 2.29
N ASP A 50 -29.81 -6.87 3.57
CA ASP A 50 -30.43 -5.71 4.22
C ASP A 50 -29.43 -4.65 4.73
N GLU A 51 -29.28 -3.57 3.95
CA GLU A 51 -28.43 -2.41 4.25
C GLU A 51 -28.98 -1.55 5.42
N GLU A 52 -30.29 -1.57 5.70
CA GLU A 52 -30.89 -0.88 6.84
C GLU A 52 -30.66 -1.64 8.15
N LEU A 53 -30.70 -2.98 8.12
CA LEU A 53 -30.33 -3.82 9.28
C LEU A 53 -28.86 -3.61 9.67
N ARG A 54 -27.97 -3.38 8.69
CA ARG A 54 -26.55 -3.03 8.92
C ARG A 54 -26.38 -1.69 9.63
N ILE A 55 -27.17 -0.68 9.25
CA ILE A 55 -27.15 0.65 9.87
C ILE A 55 -27.75 0.60 11.28
N ALA A 56 -28.88 -0.09 11.48
CA ALA A 56 -29.52 -0.23 12.78
C ALA A 56 -28.65 -0.97 13.82
N LEU A 57 -27.82 -1.92 13.40
CA LEU A 57 -26.87 -2.63 14.27
C LEU A 57 -25.67 -1.75 14.70
N LEU A 58 -25.31 -0.74 13.91
CA LEU A 58 -24.29 0.25 14.27
C LEU A 58 -24.85 1.33 15.20
N GLU A 59 -26.12 1.68 15.07
CA GLU A 59 -26.80 2.71 15.88
C GLU A 59 -27.19 2.24 17.30
N ALA A 60 -27.23 0.93 17.57
CA ALA A 60 -27.78 0.35 18.81
C ALA A 60 -26.79 0.15 19.97
N SER A 61 -25.71 0.92 20.07
CA SER A 61 -24.69 0.77 21.14
C SER A 61 -24.95 1.70 22.33
N PRO A 62 -25.16 1.19 23.57
CA PRO A 62 -24.91 1.96 24.77
C PRO A 62 -23.69 1.42 25.56
N GLY A 63 -22.93 2.37 26.10
CA GLY A 63 -21.66 2.19 26.83
C GLY A 63 -21.71 1.37 28.14
N PRO A 64 -20.60 1.36 28.91
CA PRO A 64 -20.17 0.18 29.65
C PRO A 64 -20.62 0.17 31.10
N ASP A 65 -21.07 -0.98 31.62
CA ASP A 65 -20.93 -1.29 33.04
C ASP A 65 -20.90 -2.81 33.35
N THR A 66 -19.75 -3.23 33.91
CA THR A 66 -19.47 -4.34 34.83
C THR A 66 -19.99 -5.77 34.53
N VAL A 67 -19.07 -6.71 34.28
CA VAL A 67 -19.32 -8.17 34.32
C VAL A 67 -18.91 -8.77 35.67
N VAL A 68 -19.89 -9.25 36.45
CA VAL A 68 -19.69 -10.19 37.56
C VAL A 68 -19.97 -11.61 37.05
N LEU A 69 -18.94 -12.46 37.01
CA LEU A 69 -19.10 -13.89 36.67
C LEU A 69 -19.78 -14.64 37.84
N LYS A 70 -20.98 -15.18 37.62
CA LYS A 70 -21.58 -16.21 38.50
C LYS A 70 -21.44 -17.61 37.90
N SER A 71 -21.20 -18.56 38.80
CA SER A 71 -20.69 -19.94 38.67
C SER A 71 -21.62 -20.99 38.01
N GLY A 72 -22.49 -20.61 37.07
CA GLY A 72 -23.52 -21.52 36.53
C GLY A 72 -23.15 -22.37 35.30
N VAL A 73 -22.11 -22.03 34.54
CA VAL A 73 -21.93 -22.55 33.16
C VAL A 73 -21.02 -23.80 33.08
N ARG A 74 -20.47 -24.28 34.21
CA ARG A 74 -19.55 -25.43 34.21
C ARG A 74 -20.23 -26.81 34.15
N SER A 75 -21.56 -26.93 34.29
CA SER A 75 -22.21 -28.26 34.38
C SER A 75 -22.79 -28.80 33.08
N TRP A 76 -22.82 -28.03 31.99
CA TRP A 76 -23.47 -28.45 30.74
C TRP A 76 -22.52 -28.97 29.65
N LEU A 77 -21.20 -28.81 29.83
CA LEU A 77 -20.19 -29.09 28.79
C LEU A 77 -19.37 -30.37 29.00
N LEU A 78 -19.64 -31.17 30.05
CA LEU A 78 -18.89 -32.40 30.30
C LEU A 78 -19.84 -33.56 30.66
N GLN A 79 -20.26 -34.30 29.64
CA GLN A 79 -20.50 -35.74 29.78
C GLN A 79 -19.76 -36.50 28.67
N PRO A 80 -18.82 -37.40 29.00
CA PRO A 80 -18.16 -38.26 28.03
C PRO A 80 -19.02 -39.50 27.74
N ASN A 81 -19.21 -39.81 26.46
CA ASN A 81 -19.81 -41.07 26.03
C ASN A 81 -18.78 -42.20 26.22
N GLU A 82 -19.07 -43.11 27.15
CA GLU A 82 -18.37 -44.38 27.30
C GLU A 82 -18.69 -45.31 26.12
N LYS A 83 -17.69 -45.56 25.27
CA LYS A 83 -17.48 -46.82 24.52
C LYS A 83 -16.22 -46.64 23.67
N PHE A 84 -15.09 -47.14 24.17
CA PHE A 84 -13.99 -47.81 23.43
C PHE A 84 -12.80 -47.94 24.39
N ARG A 85 -12.45 -49.18 24.76
CA ARG A 85 -11.28 -49.52 25.59
C ARG A 85 -10.16 -50.09 24.71
N ALA A 86 -9.00 -49.39 24.74
CA ALA A 86 -7.59 -49.83 24.87
C ALA A 86 -6.93 -50.70 23.75
N PRO A 87 -5.57 -50.89 23.72
CA PRO A 87 -4.50 -50.37 24.59
C PRO A 87 -3.19 -49.87 23.88
N ASN A 88 -2.42 -48.97 24.53
CA ASN A 88 -1.02 -49.18 24.98
C ASN A 88 -0.33 -47.88 25.47
N LEU A 89 0.22 -47.98 26.68
CA LEU A 89 1.01 -47.02 27.51
C LEU A 89 2.51 -47.04 27.10
N PRO A 90 3.43 -46.15 27.56
CA PRO A 90 3.50 -45.63 28.94
C PRO A 90 3.83 -44.13 29.17
N THR A 91 3.34 -43.70 30.33
CA THR A 91 3.53 -42.44 31.06
C THR A 91 4.85 -42.36 31.83
N GLY A 92 5.37 -41.13 32.01
CA GLY A 92 6.34 -40.73 33.03
C GLY A 92 6.13 -39.26 33.45
N PRO A 93 6.46 -38.85 34.68
CA PRO A 93 5.55 -38.04 35.50
C PRO A 93 5.83 -36.52 35.54
N LEU A 94 4.74 -35.77 35.70
CA LEU A 94 4.69 -34.39 36.18
C LEU A 94 4.90 -34.36 37.71
N ILE A 95 5.74 -33.44 38.19
CA ILE A 95 5.75 -33.01 39.60
C ILE A 95 5.22 -31.58 39.68
N SER A 96 4.27 -31.43 40.59
CA SER A 96 3.55 -30.22 40.98
C SER A 96 4.39 -29.21 41.75
N GLY A 97 3.96 -27.95 41.75
CA GLY A 97 4.33 -27.00 42.81
C GLY A 97 3.70 -25.63 42.60
N ALA A 98 2.50 -25.42 43.13
CA ALA A 98 1.89 -24.10 43.31
C ALA A 98 2.31 -23.53 44.67
N VAL A 99 2.69 -22.24 44.74
CA VAL A 99 2.63 -21.41 45.96
C VAL A 99 2.27 -19.96 45.58
N THR A 100 1.40 -19.39 46.41
CA THR A 100 0.65 -18.11 46.43
C THR A 100 1.48 -16.82 46.67
N PRO A 101 0.86 -15.60 46.59
CA PRO A 101 1.55 -14.32 46.40
C PRO A 101 1.85 -13.57 47.72
N GLY A 102 2.82 -12.66 47.67
CA GLY A 102 3.16 -11.72 48.75
C GLY A 102 3.51 -10.34 48.20
N LEU A 103 2.93 -9.32 48.82
CA LEU A 103 3.11 -7.89 48.61
C LEU A 103 4.15 -7.34 49.58
N ASP A 104 5.11 -6.56 49.11
CA ASP A 104 5.82 -5.53 49.89
C ASP A 104 6.77 -4.70 49.02
N GLY A 105 6.89 -3.41 49.37
CA GLY A 105 7.46 -2.36 48.55
C GLY A 105 8.91 -1.98 48.87
N SER A 106 9.58 -1.52 47.81
CA SER A 106 10.66 -0.51 47.77
C SER A 106 12.07 -0.92 48.31
N PRO A 107 13.13 -0.13 48.03
CA PRO A 107 13.97 -0.27 46.84
C PRO A 107 15.44 -0.53 47.21
N LEU A 108 16.23 -1.18 46.35
CA LEU A 108 17.69 -1.21 46.52
C LEU A 108 18.45 -1.05 45.21
N ASP A 109 19.35 -0.08 45.28
CA ASP A 109 20.38 0.31 44.33
C ASP A 109 21.38 -0.81 43.99
N GLY A 110 21.92 -0.71 42.77
CA GLY A 110 23.35 -0.88 42.53
C GLY A 110 23.91 -2.31 42.50
N LEU A 111 24.06 -2.87 41.30
CA LEU A 111 25.16 -3.79 41.02
C LEU A 111 25.81 -3.52 39.66
N ILE A 112 27.00 -2.94 39.75
CA ILE A 112 27.98 -2.75 38.68
C ILE A 112 28.58 -4.13 38.33
N LEU A 113 28.40 -4.60 37.09
CA LEU A 113 29.13 -5.74 36.57
C LEU A 113 30.31 -5.27 35.70
N ARG A 114 31.52 -5.57 36.19
CA ARG A 114 32.82 -5.35 35.57
C ARG A 114 32.99 -6.19 34.30
N LEU A 115 33.42 -5.57 33.21
CA LEU A 115 33.88 -6.22 31.98
C LEU A 115 35.27 -6.88 32.18
N PRO A 116 35.54 -8.06 31.60
CA PRO A 116 36.88 -8.66 31.57
C PRO A 116 37.79 -7.95 30.53
N PRO A 117 39.14 -8.09 30.67
CA PRO A 117 40.10 -7.23 29.99
C PRO A 117 40.27 -7.53 28.50
N ARG A 118 40.60 -6.46 27.75
CA ARG A 118 40.93 -6.43 26.33
C ARG A 118 42.09 -7.39 25.99
N ILE A 119 41.85 -8.32 25.08
CA ILE A 119 42.91 -9.04 24.35
C ILE A 119 43.28 -8.22 23.11
N GLY A 120 44.58 -8.06 22.88
CA GLY A 120 45.19 -7.09 21.98
C GLY A 120 44.91 -7.28 20.48
N ARG A 121 44.96 -6.14 19.77
CA ARG A 121 44.98 -6.00 18.31
C ARG A 121 46.12 -6.81 17.68
N PRO A 122 45.87 -7.61 16.63
CA PRO A 122 46.91 -7.96 15.66
C PRO A 122 47.15 -6.80 14.69
N ALA A 123 48.42 -6.59 14.36
CA ALA A 123 48.92 -5.54 13.49
C ALA A 123 48.41 -5.67 12.04
N ALA A 124 48.20 -4.52 11.40
CA ALA A 124 47.77 -4.40 10.01
C ALA A 124 48.86 -4.88 9.04
N ALA A 125 48.47 -5.74 8.09
CA ALA A 125 49.32 -6.15 6.98
C ALA A 125 49.46 -5.03 5.92
N PRO A 126 50.62 -4.89 5.25
CA PRO A 126 50.89 -3.80 4.32
C PRO A 126 50.17 -3.97 2.99
N ARG A 127 49.64 -2.86 2.45
CA ARG A 127 48.99 -2.78 1.13
C ARG A 127 50.00 -3.05 -0.01
N PRO A 128 49.64 -3.83 -1.04
CA PRO A 128 50.47 -3.97 -2.23
C PRO A 128 50.42 -2.72 -3.12
N ALA A 129 51.56 -2.40 -3.71
CA ALA A 129 51.82 -1.19 -4.50
C ALA A 129 51.07 -1.17 -5.85
N ARG A 130 50.54 0.00 -6.21
CA ARG A 130 49.99 0.31 -7.55
C ARG A 130 51.09 0.27 -8.63
N PRO A 131 50.86 -0.37 -9.79
CA PRO A 131 51.78 -0.28 -10.91
C PRO A 131 51.66 1.08 -11.62
N LYS A 132 52.83 1.67 -11.91
CA LYS A 132 53.02 2.91 -12.68
C LYS A 132 52.64 2.69 -14.14
N LYS A 133 51.70 3.47 -14.69
CA LYS A 133 51.48 3.55 -16.15
C LYS A 133 52.43 4.54 -16.79
N ALA A 134 53.02 4.08 -17.90
CA ALA A 134 54.07 4.73 -18.67
C ALA A 134 53.54 5.83 -19.62
N LYS A 135 54.44 6.76 -19.93
CA LYS A 135 54.34 7.84 -20.93
C LYS A 135 54.21 7.30 -22.37
N LYS A 136 53.37 7.94 -23.19
CA LYS A 136 53.49 8.13 -24.66
C LYS A 136 52.76 9.45 -25.00
N ALA A 137 53.40 10.54 -25.43
CA ALA A 137 54.02 10.86 -26.72
C ALA A 137 53.03 11.40 -27.79
N LYS A 138 53.06 12.74 -27.95
CA LYS A 138 52.86 13.66 -29.11
C LYS A 138 52.07 13.23 -30.38
N THR A 139 51.02 14.04 -30.70
CA THR A 139 50.62 14.77 -31.96
C THR A 139 50.70 14.09 -33.35
N PRO A 140 49.98 14.53 -34.44
CA PRO A 140 49.56 15.90 -34.84
C PRO A 140 48.09 16.07 -35.36
N ALA A 141 47.42 17.22 -35.16
CA ALA A 141 47.22 18.40 -36.04
C ALA A 141 46.12 18.33 -37.14
N GLY A 142 45.06 19.15 -36.94
CA GLY A 142 44.28 19.94 -37.94
C GLY A 142 43.33 19.22 -38.92
N PRO A 143 42.40 19.92 -39.61
CA PRO A 143 42.02 21.35 -39.59
C PRO A 143 40.53 21.60 -39.15
N ALA A 144 40.18 22.70 -38.49
CA ALA A 144 39.74 24.00 -39.03
C ALA A 144 38.58 23.97 -40.07
N SER A 145 37.41 24.50 -39.68
CA SER A 145 36.36 25.09 -40.53
C SER A 145 35.39 25.82 -39.59
N GLU A 146 35.55 27.13 -39.40
CA GLU A 146 34.90 28.21 -40.15
C GLU A 146 33.44 28.49 -39.74
N THR A 147 33.31 29.71 -39.24
CA THR A 147 32.13 30.53 -38.96
C THR A 147 31.29 30.83 -40.20
N ALA A 148 29.96 30.83 -40.06
CA ALA A 148 29.06 31.84 -40.67
C ALA A 148 27.59 31.60 -40.26
N GLY A 149 26.97 32.57 -39.58
CA GLY A 149 25.55 32.89 -39.81
C GLY A 149 25.40 33.68 -41.13
N PRO A 150 24.20 34.08 -41.60
CA PRO A 150 23.13 34.64 -40.76
C PRO A 150 21.66 34.42 -41.23
N SER A 151 20.73 34.95 -40.41
CA SER A 151 19.51 35.71 -40.77
C SER A 151 18.19 35.04 -41.22
N MET A 152 17.16 35.28 -40.38
CA MET A 152 15.77 35.72 -40.60
C MET A 152 14.98 35.39 -41.89
N HIS A 153 13.73 34.96 -41.65
CA HIS A 153 12.41 35.20 -42.31
C HIS A 153 11.65 33.86 -42.38
N ALA A 154 10.33 33.72 -42.21
CA ALA A 154 9.20 34.55 -41.86
C ALA A 154 8.03 33.59 -41.51
N ARG A 155 7.08 34.02 -40.68
CA ARG A 155 5.74 33.39 -40.51
C ARG A 155 4.98 33.34 -41.86
N PRO A 156 3.96 32.47 -41.97
CA PRO A 156 2.62 33.05 -42.01
C PRO A 156 1.57 32.29 -41.18
N GLU A 157 0.68 33.11 -40.61
CA GLU A 157 -0.66 32.76 -40.14
C GLU A 157 -1.59 32.50 -41.32
N ALA A 158 -2.55 31.59 -41.14
CA ALA A 158 -3.76 31.52 -41.96
C ALA A 158 -4.94 31.03 -41.11
N THR A 159 -5.74 31.99 -40.64
CA THR A 159 -7.15 31.84 -40.27
C THR A 159 -7.99 32.00 -41.53
N VAL A 160 -8.96 31.12 -41.79
CA VAL A 160 -10.28 31.48 -42.38
C VAL A 160 -11.33 30.42 -41.99
N THR A 161 -12.48 30.97 -41.62
CA THR A 161 -13.81 30.49 -41.25
C THR A 161 -14.54 29.59 -42.26
N GLY A 162 -15.54 28.84 -41.78
CA GLY A 162 -16.59 28.28 -42.63
C GLY A 162 -17.53 27.32 -41.89
N ALA A 163 -18.63 27.86 -41.37
CA ALA A 163 -19.76 27.10 -40.80
C ALA A 163 -20.59 26.44 -41.91
N THR A 164 -21.20 25.29 -41.62
CA THR A 164 -22.43 24.84 -42.29
C THR A 164 -23.21 23.90 -41.38
N GLU A 165 -24.44 24.30 -41.05
CA GLU A 165 -25.44 23.55 -40.29
C GLU A 165 -26.27 22.60 -41.17
N ALA A 166 -26.92 21.65 -40.45
CA ALA A 166 -28.17 20.90 -40.74
C ALA A 166 -28.02 19.42 -41.16
N PRO A 167 -29.01 18.54 -40.87
CA PRO A 167 -30.08 18.56 -39.85
C PRO A 167 -30.14 17.28 -38.98
N SER A 168 -31.00 17.35 -37.95
CA SER A 168 -31.31 16.30 -36.97
C SER A 168 -32.05 15.09 -37.58
N ALA A 169 -31.69 13.89 -37.11
CA ALA A 169 -32.45 12.65 -37.33
C ALA A 169 -32.76 12.01 -35.97
N GLY A 170 -34.04 11.68 -35.79
CA GLY A 170 -34.67 11.35 -34.50
C GLY A 170 -34.13 10.10 -33.80
N SER A 171 -34.13 10.19 -32.48
CA SER A 171 -33.90 9.09 -31.54
C SER A 171 -35.14 8.19 -31.43
N ALA A 172 -34.94 6.89 -31.63
CA ALA A 172 -35.82 5.86 -31.07
C ALA A 172 -35.45 5.61 -29.60
N PRO A 173 -36.39 5.23 -28.72
CA PRO A 173 -36.11 5.01 -27.31
C PRO A 173 -35.38 3.67 -27.12
N GLY A 174 -34.05 3.73 -27.12
CA GLY A 174 -33.20 2.62 -26.71
C GLY A 174 -33.20 2.49 -25.19
N SER A 175 -33.47 1.27 -24.70
CA SER A 175 -33.40 0.86 -23.30
C SER A 175 -32.25 1.53 -22.54
N GLY A 176 -32.60 2.37 -21.56
CA GLY A 176 -31.64 3.08 -20.73
C GLY A 176 -30.87 2.09 -19.87
N SER A 177 -29.66 1.72 -20.28
CA SER A 177 -28.62 1.39 -19.31
C SER A 177 -28.40 2.66 -18.49
N ALA A 178 -28.68 2.62 -17.19
CA ALA A 178 -28.38 3.73 -16.29
C ALA A 178 -26.89 4.06 -16.45
N LYS A 179 -26.59 5.19 -17.10
CA LYS A 179 -25.21 5.62 -17.30
C LYS A 179 -24.60 5.88 -15.92
N GLU A 180 -23.41 5.36 -15.69
CA GLU A 180 -22.58 5.81 -14.59
C GLU A 180 -22.38 7.32 -14.74
N GLU A 181 -22.77 8.07 -13.72
CA GLU A 181 -22.71 9.52 -13.70
C GLU A 181 -21.64 9.94 -12.71
N THR A 182 -20.75 10.80 -13.17
CA THR A 182 -19.66 11.33 -12.38
C THR A 182 -20.13 12.58 -11.64
N VAL A 183 -19.96 12.58 -10.33
CA VAL A 183 -20.32 13.68 -9.41
C VAL A 183 -19.03 14.33 -8.92
N LEU A 184 -18.97 15.66 -8.93
CA LEU A 184 -17.89 16.43 -8.31
C LEU A 184 -18.29 16.77 -6.87
N ALA A 185 -17.37 16.57 -5.94
CA ALA A 185 -17.53 16.92 -4.53
C ALA A 185 -16.21 17.45 -3.95
N ALA A 186 -16.30 18.31 -2.95
CA ALA A 186 -15.16 18.78 -2.16
C ALA A 186 -15.35 18.36 -0.70
N LEU A 187 -14.30 17.84 -0.05
CA LEU A 187 -14.33 17.59 1.39
C LEU A 187 -13.98 18.89 2.11
N GLU A 188 -14.94 19.43 2.86
CA GLU A 188 -14.80 20.65 3.62
C GLU A 188 -14.75 20.33 5.11
N ALA A 189 -14.01 21.15 5.85
CA ALA A 189 -14.01 21.12 7.30
C ALA A 189 -14.09 22.55 7.84
N ARG A 190 -14.75 22.71 8.99
CA ARG A 190 -14.86 23.99 9.71
C ARG A 190 -14.85 23.75 11.22
N VAL A 191 -14.48 24.79 11.96
CA VAL A 191 -14.59 24.80 13.43
C VAL A 191 -15.78 25.65 13.82
N GLU A 192 -16.71 25.10 14.59
CA GLU A 192 -17.84 25.83 15.15
C GLU A 192 -17.52 26.28 16.58
N GLY A 193 -17.63 27.59 16.80
CA GLY A 193 -17.19 28.24 18.02
C GLY A 193 -15.73 28.69 17.95
N ALA A 194 -15.25 29.21 19.08
CA ALA A 194 -13.90 29.74 19.18
C ALA A 194 -12.99 28.80 19.96
N PRO A 195 -11.97 28.19 19.34
CA PRO A 195 -11.08 27.26 20.01
C PRO A 195 -10.27 27.99 21.08
N THR A 196 -10.53 27.65 22.34
CA THR A 196 -9.71 28.05 23.49
C THR A 196 -9.17 26.81 24.19
N VAL A 197 -7.99 26.94 24.79
CA VAL A 197 -7.36 25.84 25.54
C VAL A 197 -8.30 25.27 26.60
N GLU A 198 -8.36 23.94 26.70
CA GLU A 198 -9.23 23.19 27.63
C GLU A 198 -10.74 23.42 27.44
N THR A 199 -11.16 24.06 26.34
CA THR A 199 -12.57 24.27 26.03
C THR A 199 -12.98 23.42 24.83
N PRO A 200 -14.00 22.55 24.97
CA PRO A 200 -14.52 21.80 23.85
C PRO A 200 -15.06 22.73 22.75
N VAL A 201 -14.71 22.42 21.50
CA VAL A 201 -15.30 23.02 20.29
C VAL A 201 -15.70 21.92 19.33
N GLU A 202 -16.59 22.25 18.39
CA GLU A 202 -17.02 21.29 17.38
C GLU A 202 -16.22 21.46 16.09
N VAL A 203 -15.66 20.37 15.59
CA VAL A 203 -15.11 20.29 14.23
C VAL A 203 -16.15 19.60 13.38
N VAL A 204 -16.56 20.26 12.30
CA VAL A 204 -17.59 19.78 11.39
C VAL A 204 -16.97 19.50 10.04
N VAL A 205 -17.17 18.28 9.53
CA VAL A 205 -16.65 17.80 8.24
C VAL A 205 -17.82 17.38 7.35
N ASP A 206 -17.89 17.92 6.14
CA ASP A 206 -18.94 17.61 5.17
C ASP A 206 -18.47 17.70 3.71
N PHE A 207 -19.35 17.32 2.79
CA PHE A 207 -19.16 17.49 1.36
C PHE A 207 -19.91 18.71 0.87
N GLY A 208 -19.18 19.59 0.20
CA GLY A 208 -19.69 20.73 -0.54
C GLY A 208 -19.65 20.49 -2.06
N VAL A 209 -20.47 21.26 -2.79
CA VAL A 209 -20.36 21.35 -4.25
C VAL A 209 -19.30 22.42 -4.58
N PRO A 210 -18.25 22.10 -5.34
CA PRO A 210 -17.24 23.09 -5.69
C PRO A 210 -17.83 24.30 -6.43
N ALA A 211 -17.26 25.48 -6.24
CA ALA A 211 -17.71 26.69 -6.92
C ALA A 211 -17.51 26.56 -8.45
N ALA A 212 -18.55 26.88 -9.22
CA ALA A 212 -18.62 26.61 -10.67
C ALA A 212 -17.56 27.32 -11.54
N ASP A 213 -16.85 28.33 -11.01
CA ASP A 213 -16.00 29.25 -11.76
C ASP A 213 -14.50 29.20 -11.36
N GLY A 214 -14.06 28.18 -10.62
CA GLY A 214 -12.68 28.01 -10.14
C GLY A 214 -11.88 26.91 -10.85
N ALA A 215 -10.54 27.00 -10.80
CA ALA A 215 -9.70 25.82 -10.99
C ALA A 215 -9.94 24.87 -9.81
N PRO A 216 -9.87 23.54 -9.99
CA PRO A 216 -10.17 22.60 -8.91
C PRO A 216 -9.25 22.85 -7.70
N ASP A 217 -9.85 23.15 -6.54
CA ASP A 217 -9.13 23.40 -5.30
C ASP A 217 -8.55 22.10 -4.68
N GLU A 218 -7.57 22.23 -3.79
CA GLU A 218 -7.05 21.12 -2.98
C GLU A 218 -8.18 20.54 -2.10
N GLY A 219 -8.70 19.35 -2.47
CA GLY A 219 -9.83 18.71 -1.78
C GLY A 219 -10.97 18.30 -2.71
N GLU A 220 -10.94 18.72 -3.97
CA GLU A 220 -11.92 18.29 -4.97
C GLU A 220 -11.65 16.88 -5.50
N PHE A 221 -12.71 16.07 -5.56
CA PHE A 221 -12.65 14.77 -6.17
C PHE A 221 -13.91 14.41 -6.95
N SER A 222 -13.68 13.63 -8.00
CA SER A 222 -14.70 13.01 -8.83
C SER A 222 -15.10 11.67 -8.22
N VAL A 223 -16.41 11.45 -8.09
CA VAL A 223 -17.01 10.22 -7.59
C VAL A 223 -17.94 9.62 -8.62
N VAL A 224 -17.79 8.32 -8.85
CA VAL A 224 -18.73 7.55 -9.66
C VAL A 224 -19.66 6.78 -8.73
N PHE A 225 -20.95 7.08 -8.80
CA PHE A 225 -21.96 6.32 -8.07
C PHE A 225 -22.25 5.01 -8.79
N PRO A 226 -22.29 3.86 -8.08
CA PRO A 226 -22.78 2.63 -8.68
C PRO A 226 -24.17 2.80 -9.31
N PRO A 227 -24.48 2.11 -10.41
CA PRO A 227 -25.79 2.17 -11.03
C PRO A 227 -26.93 1.95 -10.03
N GLY A 228 -27.90 2.87 -9.99
CA GLY A 228 -29.06 2.79 -9.09
C GLY A 228 -28.82 3.20 -7.64
N LYS A 229 -27.59 3.50 -7.21
CA LYS A 229 -27.30 4.02 -5.86
C LYS A 229 -27.32 5.55 -5.86
N ASN A 230 -27.96 6.15 -4.84
CA ASN A 230 -28.05 7.61 -4.65
C ASN A 230 -27.37 8.10 -3.37
N ARG A 231 -26.87 7.16 -2.56
CA ARG A 231 -26.20 7.39 -1.28
C ARG A 231 -24.90 6.61 -1.30
N LEU A 232 -23.85 7.22 -0.78
CA LEU A 232 -22.54 6.60 -0.66
C LEU A 232 -22.06 6.72 0.79
N PRO A 233 -22.19 5.66 1.59
CA PRO A 233 -21.75 5.68 2.98
C PRO A 233 -20.22 5.63 3.07
N MET A 234 -19.68 6.46 3.96
CA MET A 234 -18.27 6.63 4.24
C MET A 234 -18.08 6.86 5.75
N ILE A 235 -16.82 6.82 6.20
CA ILE A 235 -16.43 7.17 7.56
C ILE A 235 -15.41 8.30 7.47
N VAL A 236 -15.57 9.33 8.29
CA VAL A 236 -14.52 10.33 8.54
C VAL A 236 -13.81 9.93 9.81
N GLN A 237 -12.50 9.78 9.73
CA GLN A 237 -11.62 9.62 10.86
C GLN A 237 -10.92 10.94 11.17
N LEU A 238 -11.01 11.43 12.40
CA LEU A 238 -10.30 12.63 12.84
C LEU A 238 -9.15 12.24 13.79
N THR A 239 -7.94 12.74 13.51
CA THR A 239 -6.77 12.56 14.38
C THR A 239 -6.03 13.87 14.61
N SER A 240 -5.36 13.97 15.76
CA SER A 240 -4.49 15.09 16.12
C SER A 240 -3.44 14.65 17.15
N THR A 241 -2.27 15.29 17.12
CA THR A 241 -1.30 15.22 18.21
C THR A 241 -1.51 16.28 19.30
N ASP A 242 -2.18 17.38 18.94
CA ASP A 242 -2.23 18.65 19.68
C ASP A 242 -3.61 18.89 20.32
N ILE A 243 -4.62 18.17 19.85
CA ILE A 243 -6.02 18.29 20.26
C ILE A 243 -6.49 16.94 20.81
N ASP A 244 -7.19 16.98 21.95
CA ASP A 244 -7.89 15.83 22.48
C ASP A 244 -9.18 15.58 21.70
N ILE A 245 -9.33 14.34 21.22
CA ILE A 245 -10.52 13.86 20.53
C ILE A 245 -10.94 12.60 21.27
N ASP A 246 -12.19 12.58 21.74
CA ASP A 246 -12.78 11.41 22.40
C ASP A 246 -12.63 10.18 21.49
N GLU A 247 -12.14 9.07 22.07
CA GLU A 247 -11.91 7.82 21.34
C GLU A 247 -13.19 7.31 20.67
N GLU A 248 -14.35 7.49 21.31
CA GLU A 248 -15.65 7.08 20.75
C GLU A 248 -16.09 7.97 19.58
N GLN A 249 -15.57 9.20 19.50
CA GLN A 249 -15.93 10.17 18.46
C GLN A 249 -14.94 10.22 17.29
N ARG A 250 -13.77 9.57 17.36
CA ARG A 250 -12.74 9.63 16.30
C ARG A 250 -13.22 9.14 14.93
N LEU A 251 -14.30 8.36 14.89
CA LEU A 251 -14.90 7.84 13.67
C LEU A 251 -16.36 8.31 13.61
N GLN A 252 -16.70 9.09 12.59
CA GLN A 252 -18.06 9.55 12.35
C GLN A 252 -18.55 9.12 10.97
N PRO A 253 -19.81 8.66 10.84
CA PRO A 253 -20.37 8.34 9.54
C PRO A 253 -20.58 9.60 8.71
N LEU A 254 -20.32 9.50 7.42
CA LEU A 254 -20.59 10.55 6.43
C LEU A 254 -21.24 9.92 5.21
N VAL A 255 -22.39 10.44 4.78
CA VAL A 255 -23.12 9.92 3.62
C VAL A 255 -23.16 10.97 2.54
N MET A 256 -22.51 10.69 1.42
CA MET A 256 -22.54 11.56 0.25
C MET A 256 -23.76 11.23 -0.63
N ARG A 257 -24.45 12.27 -1.08
CA ARG A 257 -25.56 12.20 -2.03
C ARG A 257 -25.08 12.38 -3.46
N ARG A 258 -25.91 11.96 -4.42
CA ARG A 258 -25.63 12.08 -5.86
C ARG A 258 -25.51 13.54 -6.35
N ASP A 259 -25.97 14.51 -5.57
CA ASP A 259 -25.78 15.95 -5.86
C ASP A 259 -24.44 16.51 -5.35
N GLY A 260 -23.57 15.66 -4.79
CA GLY A 260 -22.24 16.04 -4.30
C GLY A 260 -22.23 16.53 -2.85
N THR A 261 -23.40 16.65 -2.20
CA THR A 261 -23.51 17.15 -0.82
C THR A 261 -23.59 16.02 0.22
N SER A 262 -23.30 16.35 1.48
CA SER A 262 -23.56 15.46 2.60
C SER A 262 -25.04 15.43 2.98
N GLU A 263 -25.55 14.24 3.34
CA GLU A 263 -26.88 14.11 3.95
C GLU A 263 -26.92 14.70 5.37
N ARG A 264 -25.86 14.46 6.14
CA ARG A 264 -25.59 15.05 7.45
C ARG A 264 -24.08 15.23 7.59
N PRO A 265 -23.60 16.29 8.26
CA PRO A 265 -22.18 16.45 8.51
C PRO A 265 -21.67 15.44 9.56
N ALA A 266 -20.38 15.15 9.50
CA ALA A 266 -19.66 14.46 10.57
C ALA A 266 -19.19 15.50 11.60
N VAL A 267 -19.61 15.36 12.86
CA VAL A 267 -19.33 16.32 13.94
C VAL A 267 -18.47 15.67 15.00
N PHE A 268 -17.41 16.36 15.41
CA PHE A 268 -16.44 15.90 16.39
C PHE A 268 -16.32 16.94 17.50
N GLU A 269 -16.50 16.53 18.76
CA GLU A 269 -16.13 17.36 19.90
C GLU A 269 -14.63 17.21 20.14
N VAL A 270 -13.91 18.34 20.14
CA VAL A 270 -12.46 18.35 20.28
C VAL A 270 -12.03 19.39 21.32
N THR A 271 -10.99 19.07 22.09
CA THR A 271 -10.47 19.95 23.15
C THR A 271 -9.00 20.29 22.91
N PRO A 272 -8.65 21.53 22.54
CA PRO A 272 -7.26 21.92 22.33
C PRO A 272 -6.42 21.88 23.62
N ARG A 273 -5.19 21.36 23.53
CA ARG A 273 -4.30 21.21 24.70
C ARG A 273 -3.42 22.43 24.97
N GLU A 274 -3.00 23.13 23.92
CA GLU A 274 -2.05 24.23 24.00
C GLU A 274 -2.51 25.44 23.18
N LYS A 275 -1.93 26.61 23.47
CA LYS A 275 -2.19 27.85 22.71
C LYS A 275 -1.37 27.84 21.42
N GLY A 276 -1.94 28.39 20.35
CA GLY A 276 -1.27 28.50 19.04
C GLY A 276 -1.85 27.54 18.00
N PRO A 277 -1.14 27.32 16.88
CA PRO A 277 -1.62 26.46 15.81
C PRO A 277 -1.63 25.00 16.25
N ALA A 278 -2.78 24.35 16.06
CA ALA A 278 -2.99 22.93 16.34
C ALA A 278 -3.35 22.18 15.06
N HIS A 279 -2.72 21.03 14.83
CA HIS A 279 -2.88 20.26 13.60
C HIS A 279 -3.98 19.21 13.72
N LEU A 280 -4.86 19.16 12.73
CA LEU A 280 -5.89 18.12 12.58
C LEU A 280 -5.71 17.41 11.24
N THR A 281 -5.99 16.11 11.23
CA THR A 281 -6.05 15.31 10.00
C THR A 281 -7.42 14.64 9.91
N ALA A 282 -8.21 14.99 8.90
CA ALA A 282 -9.42 14.25 8.56
C ALA A 282 -9.10 13.24 7.45
N THR A 283 -9.39 11.97 7.71
CA THR A 283 -9.19 10.88 6.77
C THR A 283 -10.53 10.30 6.38
N LEU A 284 -10.90 10.45 5.12
CA LEU A 284 -12.11 9.90 4.54
C LEU A 284 -11.87 8.44 4.14
N LEU A 285 -12.63 7.54 4.75
CA LEU A 285 -12.53 6.10 4.58
C LEU A 285 -13.77 5.54 3.89
N ARG A 286 -13.57 4.59 2.97
CA ARG A 286 -14.62 3.74 2.43
C ARG A 286 -14.16 2.30 2.40
N MET A 287 -14.89 1.43 3.09
CA MET A 287 -14.53 0.01 3.26
C MET A 287 -13.08 -0.16 3.75
N GLY A 288 -12.67 0.65 4.73
CA GLY A 288 -11.32 0.66 5.29
C GLY A 288 -10.22 1.24 4.39
N SER A 289 -10.52 1.63 3.15
CA SER A 289 -9.55 2.29 2.25
C SER A 289 -9.53 3.79 2.47
N ILE A 290 -8.35 4.40 2.52
CA ILE A 290 -8.18 5.86 2.48
C ILE A 290 -8.53 6.34 1.09
N VAL A 291 -9.55 7.20 1.03
CA VAL A 291 -10.03 7.86 -0.18
C VAL A 291 -9.34 9.20 -0.35
N SER A 292 -9.41 9.98 0.71
CA SER A 292 -8.85 11.32 0.81
C SER A 292 -8.42 11.52 2.24
N GLN A 293 -7.39 12.29 2.42
CA GLN A 293 -6.88 12.71 3.71
C GLN A 293 -6.51 14.16 3.56
N VAL A 294 -7.04 15.01 4.41
CA VAL A 294 -6.82 16.45 4.40
C VAL A 294 -6.29 16.85 5.76
N SER A 295 -5.19 17.60 5.77
CA SER A 295 -4.66 18.22 6.99
C SER A 295 -5.16 19.65 7.09
N PHE A 296 -5.49 20.08 8.30
CA PHE A 296 -5.93 21.42 8.62
C PHE A 296 -5.19 21.97 9.83
N ILE A 297 -5.16 23.30 9.95
CA ILE A 297 -4.58 24.01 11.10
C ILE A 297 -5.70 24.79 11.79
N VAL A 298 -5.80 24.66 13.10
CA VAL A 298 -6.69 25.42 13.98
C VAL A 298 -5.84 26.33 14.85
N ASP A 299 -5.95 27.64 14.67
CA ASP A 299 -5.39 28.63 15.60
C ASP A 299 -6.20 28.69 16.90
N VAL A 300 -5.61 28.20 17.99
CA VAL A 300 -6.21 28.16 19.33
C VAL A 300 -5.87 29.45 20.08
N ALA A 301 -6.90 30.23 20.42
CA ALA A 301 -6.76 31.51 21.11
C ALA A 301 -6.40 31.33 22.59
N ALA A 302 -5.68 32.32 23.13
CA ALA A 302 -5.53 32.47 24.57
C ALA A 302 -6.89 32.85 25.18
N THR A 303 -7.32 32.14 26.24
CA THR A 303 -8.47 32.48 27.09
C THR A 303 -8.37 33.88 27.70
N THR A 304 -8.59 34.93 26.91
CA THR A 304 -8.61 36.32 27.38
C THR A 304 -9.53 37.16 26.51
N SER A 305 -10.53 37.75 27.17
CA SER A 305 -11.47 38.82 26.75
C SER A 305 -12.49 38.50 25.67
N GLY A 306 -13.74 38.27 26.10
CA GLY A 306 -14.93 39.13 25.88
C GLY A 306 -15.47 39.38 24.47
N ASP A 307 -14.64 39.32 23.44
CA ASP A 307 -15.04 39.49 22.05
C ASP A 307 -15.11 38.11 21.40
N ALA A 308 -16.23 37.81 20.74
CA ALA A 308 -16.45 36.55 20.05
C ALA A 308 -15.33 36.36 19.00
N PRO A 309 -14.49 35.33 19.12
CA PRO A 309 -13.42 35.12 18.15
C PRO A 309 -14.04 34.81 16.78
N GLU A 310 -13.52 35.46 15.74
CA GLU A 310 -13.87 35.12 14.36
C GLU A 310 -13.52 33.65 14.10
N SER A 311 -14.40 32.96 13.36
CA SER A 311 -14.22 31.57 12.92
C SER A 311 -12.82 31.35 12.38
N THR A 312 -12.09 30.39 12.94
CA THR A 312 -10.78 29.99 12.43
C THR A 312 -10.94 29.35 11.06
N ALA A 313 -10.32 29.93 10.03
CA ALA A 313 -10.33 29.35 8.69
C ALA A 313 -9.39 28.13 8.66
N LEU A 314 -9.93 26.97 8.31
CA LEU A 314 -9.11 25.79 8.04
C LEU A 314 -8.47 25.97 6.65
N ILE A 315 -7.14 25.88 6.57
CA ILE A 315 -6.42 25.86 5.29
C ILE A 315 -6.25 24.38 4.90
N PRO A 316 -6.87 23.91 3.80
CA PRO A 316 -6.64 22.56 3.31
C PRO A 316 -5.17 22.42 2.90
N ALA A 317 -4.53 21.34 3.33
CA ALA A 317 -3.25 20.90 2.78
C ALA A 317 -3.46 19.52 2.16
N ALA A 318 -3.30 19.45 0.83
CA ALA A 318 -3.16 18.28 -0.05
C ALA A 318 -4.04 17.05 0.25
N SER A 319 -4.90 16.66 -0.69
CA SER A 319 -5.67 15.40 -0.58
C SER A 319 -4.82 14.17 -0.94
N ILE A 320 -4.71 13.23 0.00
CA ILE A 320 -3.99 11.96 -0.17
C ILE A 320 -4.97 10.76 -0.15
N GLY A 321 -4.94 9.85 -1.14
CA GLY A 321 -5.71 8.58 -1.08
C GLY A 321 -6.12 7.97 -2.42
N ARG A 322 -6.98 6.94 -2.37
CA ARG A 322 -7.57 6.28 -3.54
C ARG A 322 -8.68 7.12 -4.17
N ALA A 323 -8.74 7.09 -5.49
CA ALA A 323 -9.89 7.59 -6.21
C ALA A 323 -11.17 6.79 -5.87
N MET A 324 -12.30 7.49 -5.76
CA MET A 324 -13.57 6.88 -5.34
C MET A 324 -14.14 5.88 -6.35
N ASP A 325 -13.88 6.07 -7.64
CA ASP A 325 -14.22 5.14 -8.71
C ASP A 325 -13.40 3.84 -8.63
N ALA A 326 -12.18 3.88 -8.10
CA ALA A 326 -11.35 2.71 -7.83
C ALA A 326 -11.89 1.81 -6.72
N LEU A 327 -12.86 2.28 -5.95
CA LEU A 327 -13.47 1.55 -4.83
C LEU A 327 -14.76 0.82 -5.25
N GLN A 328 -15.07 0.71 -6.54
CA GLN A 328 -16.20 -0.09 -7.00
C GLN A 328 -16.03 -1.59 -6.72
N VAL A 329 -14.79 -2.07 -6.55
CA VAL A 329 -14.52 -3.44 -6.14
C VAL A 329 -14.61 -3.53 -4.63
N ASP A 330 -15.54 -4.34 -4.14
CA ASP A 330 -15.73 -4.64 -2.72
C ASP A 330 -14.53 -5.42 -2.18
N SER A 331 -13.51 -4.66 -1.79
CA SER A 331 -12.25 -5.17 -1.30
C SER A 331 -11.88 -4.39 -0.05
N SER A 332 -12.50 -4.74 1.07
CA SER A 332 -12.18 -4.10 2.35
C SER A 332 -10.68 -4.16 2.64
N ARG A 333 -10.11 -3.02 3.08
CA ARG A 333 -8.73 -2.95 3.59
C ARG A 333 -8.81 -3.10 5.10
N PHE A 334 -7.99 -4.01 5.63
CA PHE A 334 -7.98 -4.29 7.05
C PHE A 334 -7.36 -3.14 7.85
N LEU A 335 -6.32 -2.53 7.29
CA LEU A 335 -5.58 -1.43 7.89
C LEU A 335 -5.03 -0.53 6.78
N ALA A 336 -5.09 0.77 7.00
CA ALA A 336 -4.43 1.75 6.16
C ALA A 336 -3.45 2.60 6.99
N LEU A 337 -2.30 2.92 6.41
CA LEU A 337 -1.26 3.73 7.06
C LEU A 337 -0.82 4.85 6.11
N SER A 338 -0.94 6.10 6.54
CA SER A 338 -0.27 7.22 5.87
C SER A 338 1.09 7.46 6.50
N PHE A 339 2.14 7.52 5.67
CA PHE A 339 3.51 7.82 6.06
C PHE A 339 3.95 9.10 5.35
N ILE A 340 3.99 10.20 6.09
CA ILE A 340 4.11 11.56 5.55
C ILE A 340 5.46 12.15 5.98
N ASP A 341 6.22 12.69 5.02
CA ASP A 341 7.44 13.45 5.29
C ASP A 341 7.11 14.92 5.60
N MET A 342 7.36 15.32 6.83
CA MET A 342 7.18 16.67 7.37
C MET A 342 8.53 17.40 7.44
N ASN A 343 9.19 17.57 6.29
CA ASN A 343 10.50 18.22 6.15
C ASN A 343 11.63 17.54 6.96
N GLY A 344 11.76 16.21 6.82
CA GLY A 344 12.80 15.39 7.45
C GLY A 344 12.42 14.81 8.81
N ARG A 345 11.21 15.10 9.28
CA ARG A 345 10.50 14.38 10.35
C ARG A 345 9.37 13.57 9.72
N PHE A 346 9.02 12.42 10.28
CA PHE A 346 7.96 11.59 9.71
C PHE A 346 6.75 11.56 10.62
N ARG A 347 5.58 11.51 10.00
CA ARG A 347 4.30 11.35 10.68
C ARG A 347 3.62 10.10 10.15
N CYS A 348 3.12 9.28 11.06
CA CYS A 348 2.39 8.05 10.74
C CYS A 348 0.96 8.17 11.24
N VAL A 349 -0.01 8.01 10.34
CA VAL A 349 -1.44 7.99 10.66
C VAL A 349 -1.99 6.61 10.33
N VAL A 350 -2.49 5.90 11.34
CA VAL A 350 -3.17 4.62 11.18
C VAL A 350 -4.67 4.87 11.07
N SER A 351 -5.27 4.29 10.04
CA SER A 351 -6.71 4.42 9.75
C SER A 351 -7.38 3.06 9.57
N GLY A 352 -8.64 2.97 9.98
CA GLY A 352 -9.44 1.74 9.89
C GLY A 352 -10.35 1.55 11.09
N ASP A 353 -10.31 0.36 11.71
CA ASP A 353 -11.03 0.07 12.97
C ASP A 353 -10.39 0.74 14.19
N VAL A 354 -9.18 1.28 14.02
CA VAL A 354 -8.43 2.02 15.04
C VAL A 354 -7.88 3.29 14.40
N ALA A 355 -8.02 4.42 15.12
CA ALA A 355 -7.51 5.73 14.72
C ALA A 355 -6.34 6.13 15.62
N MET A 356 -5.12 6.20 15.05
CA MET A 356 -3.91 6.58 15.77
C MET A 356 -3.02 7.49 14.92
N GLU A 357 -2.32 8.41 15.57
CA GLU A 357 -1.34 9.28 14.93
C GLU A 357 -0.11 9.41 15.82
N ALA A 358 1.07 9.40 15.20
CA ALA A 358 2.33 9.65 15.89
C ALA A 358 3.32 10.40 14.97
N GLU A 359 4.01 11.38 15.54
CA GLU A 359 5.31 11.79 15.01
C GLU A 359 6.34 10.71 15.33
N LEU A 360 7.16 10.36 14.35
CA LEU A 360 8.21 9.36 14.49
C LEU A 360 9.54 10.04 14.82
N ASP A 361 10.28 9.48 15.77
CA ASP A 361 11.58 10.01 16.21
C ASP A 361 12.74 9.70 15.26
N VAL A 362 12.46 9.21 14.05
CA VAL A 362 13.48 8.83 13.09
C VAL A 362 13.77 10.01 12.17
N SER A 363 15.03 10.41 12.06
CA SER A 363 15.44 11.38 11.05
C SER A 363 15.50 10.75 9.66
N ARG A 364 15.43 11.58 8.61
CA ARG A 364 15.63 11.15 7.22
C ARG A 364 16.88 10.28 7.05
N PHE A 365 18.02 10.73 7.58
CA PHE A 365 19.29 10.03 7.48
C PHE A 365 19.27 8.64 8.17
N GLU A 366 18.65 8.55 9.35
CA GLU A 366 18.57 7.29 10.08
C GLU A 366 17.65 6.27 9.42
N LEU A 367 16.57 6.75 8.80
CA LEU A 367 15.65 5.93 8.03
C LEU A 367 16.31 5.45 6.73
N ASP A 368 17.03 6.34 6.04
CA ASP A 368 17.79 6.00 4.83
C ASP A 368 18.80 4.89 5.09
N ALA A 369 19.58 5.01 6.17
CA ALA A 369 20.53 3.98 6.56
C ALA A 369 19.85 2.64 6.86
N ALA A 370 18.63 2.65 7.43
CA ALA A 370 17.88 1.44 7.73
C ALA A 370 17.31 0.77 6.49
N VAL A 371 16.72 1.56 5.59
CA VAL A 371 16.19 1.09 4.30
C VAL A 371 17.32 0.55 3.42
N LEU A 372 18.44 1.27 3.32
CA LEU A 372 19.63 0.81 2.61
C LEU A 372 20.14 -0.51 3.18
N HIS A 373 20.13 -0.68 4.50
CA HIS A 373 20.54 -1.95 5.11
C HIS A 373 19.65 -3.13 4.67
N VAL A 374 18.32 -2.94 4.62
CA VAL A 374 17.39 -3.96 4.11
C VAL A 374 17.68 -4.28 2.63
N ARG A 375 17.87 -3.23 1.81
CA ARG A 375 18.21 -3.37 0.39
C ARG A 375 19.55 -4.06 0.17
N ASP A 376 20.56 -3.77 0.98
CA ASP A 376 21.89 -4.42 0.94
C ASP A 376 21.79 -5.92 1.25
N VAL A 377 20.93 -6.30 2.22
CA VAL A 377 20.69 -7.72 2.49
C VAL A 377 20.02 -8.37 1.29
N LEU A 378 18.94 -7.80 0.74
CA LEU A 378 18.29 -8.32 -0.47
C LEU A 378 19.26 -8.43 -1.66
N LEU A 379 20.08 -7.40 -1.89
CA LEU A 379 21.11 -7.38 -2.92
C LEU A 379 22.12 -8.52 -2.74
N SER A 380 22.55 -8.77 -1.50
CA SER A 380 23.51 -9.83 -1.21
C SER A 380 22.97 -11.22 -1.52
N LEU A 381 21.65 -11.45 -1.42
CA LEU A 381 21.03 -12.70 -1.88
C LEU A 381 21.13 -12.80 -3.40
N SER A 382 20.85 -11.72 -4.13
CA SER A 382 20.95 -11.71 -5.59
C SER A 382 22.37 -11.96 -6.12
N HIS A 383 23.40 -11.73 -5.30
CA HIS A 383 24.80 -12.02 -5.63
C HIS A 383 25.29 -13.36 -5.05
N ASP A 384 24.46 -14.08 -4.30
CA ASP A 384 24.78 -15.41 -3.82
C ASP A 384 24.64 -16.43 -4.96
N GLY A 385 25.66 -17.28 -5.14
CA GLY A 385 25.73 -18.23 -6.25
C GLY A 385 24.55 -19.21 -6.32
N ALA A 386 23.96 -19.58 -5.17
CA ALA A 386 22.78 -20.45 -5.16
C ALA A 386 21.56 -19.75 -5.75
N TYR A 387 21.35 -18.49 -5.37
CA TYR A 387 20.23 -17.67 -5.82
C TYR A 387 20.38 -17.18 -7.27
N GLN A 388 21.62 -17.08 -7.77
CA GLN A 388 21.89 -16.73 -9.16
C GLN A 388 21.51 -17.82 -10.16
N THR A 389 21.48 -19.08 -9.70
CA THR A 389 21.44 -20.25 -10.59
C THR A 389 20.28 -21.20 -10.32
N SER A 390 19.55 -21.01 -9.21
CA SER A 390 18.46 -21.91 -8.81
C SER A 390 17.29 -21.15 -8.22
N ILE A 391 16.08 -21.66 -8.49
CA ILE A 391 14.86 -21.27 -7.77
C ILE A 391 14.80 -22.01 -6.45
N HIS A 392 15.16 -23.29 -6.44
CA HIS A 392 15.20 -24.11 -5.24
C HIS A 392 16.49 -23.84 -4.46
N ILE A 393 16.34 -23.30 -3.26
CA ILE A 393 17.47 -23.01 -2.37
C ILE A 393 17.46 -24.04 -1.24
N ASP A 394 18.62 -24.59 -0.91
CA ASP A 394 18.71 -25.57 0.17
C ASP A 394 18.29 -24.96 1.52
N GLN A 395 17.73 -25.77 2.41
CA GLN A 395 17.14 -25.29 3.66
C GLN A 395 18.14 -24.53 4.53
N LYS A 396 19.43 -24.89 4.51
CA LYS A 396 20.45 -24.21 5.33
C LYS A 396 20.71 -22.80 4.81
N SER A 397 20.86 -22.65 3.49
CA SER A 397 21.02 -21.34 2.85
C SER A 397 19.75 -20.50 2.98
N SER A 398 18.57 -21.11 2.85
CA SER A 398 17.28 -20.45 3.07
C SER A 398 17.11 -19.94 4.50
N ASP A 399 17.39 -20.77 5.51
CA ASP A 399 17.32 -20.40 6.93
C ASP A 399 18.26 -19.23 7.25
N ALA A 400 19.51 -19.28 6.76
CA ALA A 400 20.50 -18.22 6.98
C ALA A 400 20.09 -16.90 6.31
N THR A 401 19.50 -16.98 5.12
CA THR A 401 18.95 -15.81 4.42
C THR A 401 17.77 -15.20 5.19
N LEU A 402 16.83 -16.03 5.66
CA LEU A 402 15.69 -15.56 6.43
C LEU A 402 16.11 -14.90 7.74
N GLU A 403 17.16 -15.39 8.39
CA GLU A 403 17.74 -14.77 9.59
C GLU A 403 18.25 -13.35 9.31
N ARG A 404 19.05 -13.18 8.26
CA ARG A 404 19.58 -11.87 7.87
C ARG A 404 18.48 -10.89 7.47
N LEU A 405 17.48 -11.35 6.70
CA LEU A 405 16.33 -10.52 6.32
C LEU A 405 15.46 -10.15 7.52
N ALA A 406 15.23 -11.08 8.44
CA ALA A 406 14.41 -10.85 9.62
C ALA A 406 15.10 -9.85 10.57
N GLU A 407 16.42 -9.95 10.71
CA GLU A 407 17.21 -8.98 11.45
C GLU A 407 17.10 -7.59 10.84
N ALA A 408 17.36 -7.45 9.53
CA ALA A 408 17.28 -6.15 8.86
C ALA A 408 15.88 -5.54 8.91
N GLY A 409 14.84 -6.32 8.58
CA GLY A 409 13.45 -5.89 8.62
C GLY A 409 12.95 -5.57 10.05
N GLY A 410 13.41 -6.32 11.05
CA GLY A 410 13.06 -6.09 12.45
C GLY A 410 13.76 -4.85 13.02
N LEU A 411 15.00 -4.59 12.61
CA LEU A 411 15.70 -3.35 12.94
C LEU A 411 15.04 -2.12 12.31
N LEU A 412 14.54 -2.25 11.07
CA LEU A 412 13.75 -1.20 10.43
C LEU A 412 12.46 -0.90 11.21
N LEU A 413 11.69 -1.92 11.60
CA LEU A 413 10.51 -1.77 12.47
C LEU A 413 10.87 -1.04 13.77
N ARG A 414 11.97 -1.46 14.41
CA ARG A 414 12.46 -0.85 15.65
C ARG A 414 12.80 0.63 15.48
N LYS A 415 13.44 1.00 14.38
CA LYS A 415 13.79 2.39 14.09
C LYS A 415 12.56 3.25 13.82
N LEU A 416 11.55 2.71 13.15
CA LEU A 416 10.31 3.43 12.86
C LEU A 416 9.50 3.72 14.13
N PHE A 417 9.31 2.71 14.99
CA PHE A 417 8.28 2.78 16.04
C PHE A 417 8.80 2.68 17.48
N TYR A 418 10.05 2.25 17.67
CA TYR A 418 10.58 1.93 19.01
C TYR A 418 11.95 2.57 19.29
N LEU A 419 12.31 3.63 18.55
CA LEU A 419 13.61 4.28 18.67
C LEU A 419 13.79 4.93 20.05
N ARG A 420 12.77 5.64 20.52
CA ARG A 420 12.73 6.31 21.82
C ARG A 420 11.69 5.66 22.73
N LYS A 421 12.05 5.45 23.99
CA LYS A 421 11.17 4.81 24.99
C LYS A 421 10.04 5.73 25.46
N ASP A 422 10.22 7.03 25.36
CA ASP A 422 9.27 8.04 25.81
C ASP A 422 8.23 8.40 24.74
N ASN A 423 8.42 8.02 23.48
CA ASN A 423 7.40 8.14 22.44
C ASN A 423 6.43 6.94 22.47
N THR A 424 5.48 7.01 23.40
CA THR A 424 4.48 5.95 23.60
C THR A 424 3.50 5.81 22.44
N ARG A 425 3.23 6.90 21.69
CA ARG A 425 2.33 6.88 20.52
C ARG A 425 2.93 6.09 19.36
N ALA A 426 4.19 6.34 19.00
CA ALA A 426 4.88 5.57 17.98
C ALA A 426 5.01 4.09 18.36
N ALA A 427 5.36 3.81 19.63
CA ALA A 427 5.43 2.44 20.14
C ALA A 427 4.08 1.71 20.07
N ALA A 428 2.98 2.41 20.37
CA ALA A 428 1.64 1.84 20.28
C ALA A 428 1.25 1.49 18.83
N ILE A 429 1.67 2.28 17.83
CA ILE A 429 1.51 1.91 16.41
C ILE A 429 2.33 0.65 16.10
N GLY A 430 3.58 0.57 16.55
CA GLY A 430 4.41 -0.62 16.40
C GLY A 430 3.74 -1.87 17.00
N ASP A 431 3.20 -1.75 18.21
CA ASP A 431 2.53 -2.83 18.92
C ASP A 431 1.24 -3.26 18.22
N LEU A 432 0.50 -2.30 17.65
CA LEU A 432 -0.66 -2.59 16.81
C LEU A 432 -0.26 -3.42 15.59
N LEU A 433 0.78 -3.04 14.86
CA LEU A 433 1.27 -3.80 13.70
C LEU A 433 1.70 -5.21 14.10
N VAL A 434 2.50 -5.34 15.16
CA VAL A 434 2.98 -6.64 15.65
C VAL A 434 1.84 -7.54 16.12
N SER A 435 0.84 -6.98 16.82
CA SER A 435 -0.26 -7.75 17.39
C SER A 435 -1.36 -8.09 16.38
N ARG A 436 -1.73 -7.16 15.50
CA ARG A 436 -2.83 -7.34 14.54
C ARG A 436 -2.37 -8.05 13.27
N LEU A 437 -1.23 -7.65 12.72
CA LEU A 437 -0.72 -8.20 11.45
C LEU A 437 0.23 -9.37 11.71
N GLY A 438 0.92 -9.42 12.84
CA GLY A 438 1.77 -10.56 13.20
C GLY A 438 1.02 -11.78 13.73
N ALA A 439 -0.27 -11.68 14.04
CA ALA A 439 -1.07 -12.77 14.62
C ALA A 439 -1.58 -13.76 13.57
N ALA A 440 -1.70 -15.04 13.97
CA ALA A 440 -2.30 -16.11 13.17
C ALA A 440 -3.69 -15.70 12.64
N GLY A 441 -3.92 -15.88 11.34
CA GLY A 441 -5.16 -15.48 10.67
C GLY A 441 -5.04 -15.52 9.14
N PRO A 442 -6.13 -15.27 8.41
CA PRO A 442 -6.09 -15.18 6.96
C PRO A 442 -5.25 -13.98 6.51
N PRO A 443 -4.68 -14.01 5.29
CA PRO A 443 -4.06 -12.85 4.67
C PRO A 443 -4.99 -11.65 4.69
N GLN A 444 -4.44 -10.47 4.97
CA GLN A 444 -5.14 -9.21 5.02
C GLN A 444 -4.64 -8.33 3.87
N ARG A 445 -5.44 -7.34 3.48
CA ARG A 445 -5.01 -6.27 2.57
C ARG A 445 -4.64 -5.05 3.39
N ILE A 446 -3.39 -4.60 3.23
CA ILE A 446 -2.84 -3.44 3.92
C ILE A 446 -2.54 -2.37 2.90
N GLN A 447 -3.02 -1.16 3.16
CA GLN A 447 -2.74 0.01 2.34
C GLN A 447 -1.71 0.89 3.04
N PHE A 448 -0.63 1.20 2.35
CA PHE A 448 0.32 2.24 2.73
C PHE A 448 0.14 3.39 1.77
N VAL A 449 -0.01 4.60 2.29
CA VAL A 449 0.01 5.82 1.49
C VAL A 449 1.25 6.60 1.87
N VAL A 450 2.15 6.81 0.91
CA VAL A 450 3.48 7.35 1.14
C VAL A 450 3.66 8.66 0.40
N ASP A 451 4.29 9.63 1.07
CA ASP A 451 4.68 10.90 0.48
C ASP A 451 6.20 11.00 0.37
N GLY A 452 6.73 10.93 -0.86
CA GLY A 452 8.14 11.19 -1.17
C GLY A 452 9.19 10.26 -0.52
N TYR A 453 8.77 9.25 0.25
CA TYR A 453 9.63 8.28 0.94
C TYR A 453 9.07 6.86 0.84
N GLY A 454 9.79 5.96 0.18
CA GLY A 454 9.42 4.54 0.17
C GLY A 454 10.18 3.74 1.21
N VAL A 455 9.40 3.01 2.02
CA VAL A 455 9.90 1.99 2.93
C VAL A 455 9.62 0.64 2.27
N PRO A 456 10.54 -0.35 2.29
CA PRO A 456 10.28 -1.68 1.74
C PRO A 456 9.32 -2.45 2.68
N TRP A 457 8.05 -2.04 2.73
CA TRP A 457 7.05 -2.53 3.66
C TRP A 457 6.89 -4.04 3.61
N HIS A 458 7.03 -4.63 2.42
CA HIS A 458 6.99 -6.06 2.20
C HIS A 458 8.11 -6.83 2.89
N ALA A 459 9.28 -6.21 3.09
CA ALA A 459 10.42 -6.78 3.82
C ALA A 459 10.40 -6.46 5.33
N LEU A 460 9.43 -5.70 5.82
CA LEU A 460 9.30 -5.40 7.25
C LEU A 460 8.97 -6.68 8.04
N TYR A 461 9.76 -6.96 9.09
CA TYR A 461 9.63 -8.15 9.91
C TYR A 461 8.98 -7.82 11.25
N LEU A 462 7.76 -8.33 11.46
CA LEU A 462 6.92 -8.01 12.62
C LEU A 462 7.31 -8.81 13.86
N THR A 463 8.25 -8.28 14.63
CA THR A 463 8.63 -8.88 15.91
C THR A 463 8.91 -7.85 16.99
N PRO A 464 8.49 -8.10 18.25
CA PRO A 464 8.96 -7.31 19.38
C PRO A 464 10.41 -7.67 19.77
N SER A 465 10.91 -8.84 19.33
CA SER A 465 12.27 -9.32 19.62
C SER A 465 12.77 -10.34 18.60
N LEU A 466 14.02 -10.22 18.17
CA LEU A 466 14.68 -11.17 17.25
C LEU A 466 15.19 -12.46 17.93
N LYS A 467 14.62 -12.84 19.08
CA LYS A 467 15.03 -14.07 19.78
C LYS A 467 14.38 -15.30 19.15
N GLY A 468 15.20 -16.29 18.80
CA GLY A 468 14.75 -17.58 18.27
C GLY A 468 14.82 -17.66 16.74
N LYS A 469 14.40 -18.81 16.18
CA LYS A 469 14.43 -19.03 14.74
C LYS A 469 13.42 -18.10 14.04
N PRO A 470 13.83 -17.34 13.02
CA PRO A 470 12.91 -16.51 12.23
C PRO A 470 11.79 -17.34 11.60
N ARG A 471 10.62 -16.72 11.46
CA ARG A 471 9.48 -17.31 10.78
C ARG A 471 9.12 -16.48 9.56
N TRP A 472 9.00 -17.10 8.40
CA TRP A 472 8.64 -16.40 7.16
C TRP A 472 7.31 -15.64 7.29
N ASP A 473 6.36 -16.18 8.05
CA ASP A 473 5.03 -15.59 8.23
C ASP A 473 5.01 -14.36 9.15
N ARG A 474 6.18 -13.84 9.54
CA ARG A 474 6.33 -12.55 10.23
C ARG A 474 6.75 -11.42 9.28
N PHE A 475 7.14 -11.71 8.05
CA PHE A 475 7.30 -10.68 7.03
C PHE A 475 5.94 -10.23 6.50
N LEU A 476 5.69 -8.93 6.45
CA LEU A 476 4.42 -8.40 5.92
C LEU A 476 4.14 -8.92 4.50
N GLY A 477 5.15 -8.90 3.62
CA GLY A 477 5.00 -9.27 2.22
C GLY A 477 4.87 -10.77 1.93
N LEU A 478 5.12 -11.62 2.94
CA LEU A 478 4.88 -13.07 2.89
C LEU A 478 3.58 -13.47 3.61
N ARG A 479 2.89 -12.53 4.26
CA ARG A 479 1.67 -12.82 5.04
C ARG A 479 0.44 -12.12 4.48
N HIS A 480 0.63 -10.96 3.87
CA HIS A 480 -0.43 -10.04 3.54
C HIS A 480 -0.25 -9.47 2.13
N VAL A 481 -1.36 -9.05 1.55
CA VAL A 481 -1.35 -8.27 0.32
C VAL A 481 -1.01 -6.83 0.69
N ILE A 482 0.06 -6.32 0.11
CA ILE A 482 0.54 -4.96 0.35
C ILE A 482 0.24 -4.11 -0.86
N GLU A 483 -0.36 -2.97 -0.58
CA GLU A 483 -0.66 -1.91 -1.53
C GLU A 483 0.07 -0.65 -1.10
N GLU A 484 0.93 -0.11 -1.96
CA GLU A 484 1.63 1.15 -1.70
C GLU A 484 1.15 2.23 -2.68
N LEU A 485 0.48 3.24 -2.17
CA LEU A 485 -0.03 4.37 -2.95
C LEU A 485 0.88 5.57 -2.75
N VAL A 486 1.22 6.23 -3.84
CA VAL A 486 1.92 7.51 -3.82
C VAL A 486 0.88 8.62 -3.80
N VAL A 487 1.21 9.80 -3.27
CA VAL A 487 0.30 10.96 -3.32
C VAL A 487 -0.02 11.35 -4.78
N ASN A 488 -1.25 11.78 -5.07
CA ASN A 488 -1.73 12.28 -6.38
C ASN A 488 -1.96 11.25 -7.53
N LEU A 489 -2.36 10.01 -7.22
CA LEU A 489 -2.64 9.01 -8.26
C LEU A 489 -3.86 9.34 -9.15
N PRO A 490 -3.71 9.33 -10.49
CA PRO A 490 -4.84 9.30 -11.42
C PRO A 490 -5.68 8.01 -11.27
N ARG A 491 -6.94 8.18 -11.68
CA ARG A 491 -8.12 7.47 -11.17
C ARG A 491 -8.59 6.43 -12.19
N HIS A 492 -8.33 5.15 -11.93
CA HIS A 492 -8.87 4.09 -12.77
C HIS A 492 -9.43 2.92 -11.94
N ALA A 493 -10.64 2.44 -12.29
CA ALA A 493 -11.37 1.36 -11.60
C ALA A 493 -10.76 -0.04 -11.76
N ALA A 494 -10.61 -0.82 -10.68
CA ALA A 494 -9.74 -2.01 -10.61
C ALA A 494 -9.69 -3.00 -11.81
N PRO A 495 -10.78 -3.33 -12.55
CA PRO A 495 -10.62 -4.21 -13.71
C PRO A 495 -9.94 -3.50 -14.90
N ILE A 496 -8.96 -4.17 -15.50
CA ILE A 496 -8.52 -3.93 -16.87
C ILE A 496 -9.46 -4.73 -17.78
N THR A 497 -10.41 -4.05 -18.41
CA THR A 497 -11.33 -4.66 -19.36
C THR A 497 -10.58 -5.11 -20.61
N VAL A 498 -10.69 -6.41 -20.94
CA VAL A 498 -10.02 -7.06 -22.07
C VAL A 498 -11.02 -7.74 -23.03
N GLU A 499 -12.28 -7.30 -23.04
CA GLU A 499 -13.32 -7.80 -23.98
C GLU A 499 -12.90 -7.73 -25.45
N ASN A 500 -12.12 -6.70 -25.82
CA ASN A 500 -11.59 -6.51 -27.17
C ASN A 500 -10.17 -7.07 -27.34
N GLY A 501 -9.75 -7.97 -26.45
CA GLY A 501 -8.40 -8.51 -26.37
C GLY A 501 -7.48 -7.76 -25.40
N LEU A 502 -6.29 -8.31 -25.23
CA LEU A 502 -5.23 -7.77 -24.38
C LEU A 502 -4.06 -7.30 -25.24
N SER A 503 -3.72 -6.02 -25.15
CA SER A 503 -2.58 -5.41 -25.83
C SER A 503 -1.41 -5.25 -24.86
N VAL A 504 -0.30 -5.93 -25.18
CA VAL A 504 0.93 -5.97 -24.38
C VAL A 504 2.09 -5.35 -25.16
N ALA A 505 2.81 -4.43 -24.52
CA ALA A 505 4.14 -4.01 -24.97
C ALA A 505 5.19 -4.76 -24.17
N LEU A 506 6.05 -5.52 -24.86
CA LEU A 506 7.16 -6.26 -24.28
C LEU A 506 8.45 -5.50 -24.61
N HIS A 507 8.95 -4.71 -23.65
CA HIS A 507 10.18 -3.93 -23.74
C HIS A 507 11.35 -4.75 -23.25
N PHE A 508 12.38 -4.96 -24.08
CA PHE A 508 13.54 -5.73 -23.65
C PHE A 508 14.83 -5.36 -24.38
N ASP A 509 15.95 -5.69 -23.75
CA ASP A 509 17.25 -5.75 -24.41
C ASP A 509 17.51 -7.20 -24.91
N PRO A 510 17.53 -7.47 -26.23
CA PRO A 510 17.81 -8.80 -26.77
C PRO A 510 19.20 -9.33 -26.42
N ARG A 511 20.14 -8.48 -26.00
CA ARG A 511 21.51 -8.88 -25.64
C ARG A 511 21.58 -9.59 -24.29
N ILE A 512 20.58 -9.44 -23.42
CA ILE A 512 20.54 -10.05 -22.08
C ILE A 512 20.81 -11.55 -22.13
N ASP A 513 20.26 -12.25 -23.12
CA ASP A 513 20.46 -13.70 -23.25
C ASP A 513 21.93 -14.08 -23.40
N ASP A 514 22.66 -13.30 -24.21
CA ASP A 514 24.07 -13.52 -24.49
C ASP A 514 24.98 -12.97 -23.40
N GLU A 515 24.61 -11.87 -22.75
CA GLU A 515 25.37 -11.23 -21.68
C GLU A 515 25.31 -12.05 -20.39
N GLN A 516 24.10 -12.50 -20.01
CA GLN A 516 23.84 -13.24 -18.78
C GLN A 516 24.01 -14.76 -18.96
N LYS A 517 24.19 -15.23 -20.20
CA LYS A 517 24.29 -16.67 -20.55
C LYS A 517 23.08 -17.49 -20.09
N ILE A 518 21.90 -16.87 -20.07
CA ILE A 518 20.62 -17.43 -19.63
C ILE A 518 19.56 -17.03 -20.66
N PRO A 519 18.66 -17.91 -21.13
CA PRO A 519 17.70 -17.59 -22.18
C PRO A 519 16.46 -16.80 -21.68
N ALA A 520 16.66 -15.77 -20.84
CA ALA A 520 15.57 -15.05 -20.18
C ALA A 520 14.61 -14.36 -21.16
N VAL A 521 15.13 -13.62 -22.14
CA VAL A 521 14.33 -12.95 -23.18
C VAL A 521 13.61 -13.99 -24.03
N ARG A 522 14.31 -15.05 -24.44
CA ARG A 522 13.70 -16.16 -25.19
C ARG A 522 12.56 -16.83 -24.41
N ASN A 523 12.73 -17.05 -23.11
CA ASN A 523 11.73 -17.64 -22.23
C ASN A 523 10.49 -16.75 -22.11
N GLN A 524 10.66 -15.44 -21.90
CA GLN A 524 9.54 -14.49 -21.87
C GLN A 524 8.77 -14.45 -23.19
N ARG A 525 9.47 -14.34 -24.33
CA ARG A 525 8.83 -14.35 -25.66
C ARG A 525 8.10 -15.66 -25.93
N GLY A 526 8.67 -16.78 -25.48
CA GLY A 526 8.05 -18.11 -25.55
C GLY A 526 6.79 -18.21 -24.70
N PHE A 527 6.79 -17.66 -23.48
CA PHE A 527 5.61 -17.59 -22.61
C PHE A 527 4.47 -16.82 -23.28
N TRP A 528 4.74 -15.60 -23.76
CA TRP A 528 3.73 -14.76 -24.41
C TRP A 528 3.20 -15.35 -25.71
N SER A 529 4.05 -16.06 -26.46
CA SER A 529 3.61 -16.79 -27.67
C SER A 529 2.63 -17.91 -27.32
N LYS A 530 2.92 -18.71 -26.29
CA LYS A 530 2.02 -19.76 -25.80
C LYS A 530 0.72 -19.19 -25.21
N ALA A 531 0.79 -18.06 -24.51
CA ALA A 531 -0.40 -17.37 -24.00
C ALA A 531 -1.32 -16.94 -25.16
N LYS A 532 -0.74 -16.39 -26.24
CA LYS A 532 -1.48 -16.04 -27.46
C LYS A 532 -2.09 -17.24 -28.18
N GLU A 533 -1.39 -18.38 -28.21
CA GLU A 533 -1.93 -19.62 -28.79
C GLU A 533 -3.17 -20.11 -28.02
N ARG A 534 -3.18 -19.96 -26.70
CA ARG A 534 -4.33 -20.31 -25.84
C ARG A 534 -5.45 -19.29 -25.92
N SER A 535 -5.11 -18.01 -26.10
CA SER A 535 -6.06 -16.89 -26.07
C SER A 535 -5.76 -15.93 -27.22
N PRO A 536 -6.34 -16.15 -28.42
CA PRO A 536 -6.02 -15.39 -29.64
C PRO A 536 -6.24 -13.87 -29.54
N GLY A 537 -7.01 -13.40 -28.56
CA GLY A 537 -7.19 -11.98 -28.25
C GLY A 537 -5.95 -11.29 -27.65
N ILE A 538 -4.91 -12.04 -27.27
CA ILE A 538 -3.65 -11.47 -26.79
C ILE A 538 -2.79 -11.01 -27.97
N THR A 539 -2.48 -9.71 -28.00
CA THR A 539 -1.55 -9.10 -28.94
C THR A 539 -0.32 -8.61 -28.19
N VAL A 540 0.84 -9.18 -28.50
CA VAL A 540 2.13 -8.78 -27.93
C VAL A 540 2.97 -8.10 -29.00
N LYS A 541 3.56 -6.95 -28.65
CA LYS A 541 4.49 -6.22 -29.52
C LYS A 541 5.84 -6.08 -28.83
N ASP A 542 6.86 -6.62 -29.48
CA ASP A 542 8.26 -6.47 -29.07
C ASP A 542 8.69 -5.00 -29.26
N ARG A 543 9.43 -4.49 -28.27
CA ARG A 543 9.94 -3.12 -28.20
C ARG A 543 11.39 -3.16 -27.72
N THR A 544 12.33 -2.77 -28.57
CA THR A 544 13.76 -2.87 -28.26
C THR A 544 14.49 -1.53 -28.36
N LYS A 545 13.82 -0.49 -28.87
CA LYS A 545 14.39 0.85 -29.10
C LYS A 545 13.71 1.94 -28.30
N ASN A 546 14.42 3.03 -28.05
CA ASN A 546 13.93 4.18 -27.28
C ASN A 546 12.75 4.87 -27.99
N ALA A 547 12.77 4.98 -29.32
CA ALA A 547 11.64 5.53 -30.09
C ALA A 547 10.36 4.68 -29.94
N GLU A 548 10.50 3.37 -29.84
CA GLU A 548 9.39 2.43 -29.65
C GLU A 548 8.86 2.46 -28.20
N LEU A 549 9.75 2.68 -27.23
CA LEU A 549 9.38 2.99 -25.85
C LEU A 549 8.53 4.26 -25.81
N MET A 550 9.02 5.38 -26.37
CA MET A 550 8.26 6.65 -26.41
C MET A 550 6.89 6.49 -27.10
N THR A 551 6.82 5.69 -28.17
CA THR A 551 5.55 5.36 -28.83
C THR A 551 4.59 4.60 -27.91
N SER A 552 5.11 3.64 -27.14
CA SER A 552 4.32 2.85 -26.18
C SER A 552 3.81 3.68 -25.01
N LEU A 553 4.53 4.76 -24.72
CA LEU A 553 4.20 5.75 -23.71
C LEU A 553 3.36 6.92 -24.24
N GLY A 554 3.12 7.05 -25.54
CA GLY A 554 2.37 8.19 -26.08
C GLY A 554 0.89 8.21 -25.68
N SER A 555 0.24 9.38 -25.75
CA SER A 555 -1.19 9.56 -25.41
C SER A 555 -2.18 8.77 -26.29
N ARG A 556 -1.70 8.24 -27.42
CA ARG A 556 -2.44 7.33 -28.33
C ARG A 556 -2.22 5.86 -28.00
N SER A 557 -1.40 5.55 -27.01
CA SER A 557 -1.13 4.19 -26.58
C SER A 557 -2.40 3.47 -26.15
N ARG A 558 -2.50 2.21 -26.57
CA ARG A 558 -3.61 1.30 -26.25
C ARG A 558 -3.13 0.07 -25.50
N TYR A 559 -1.91 0.11 -24.95
CA TYR A 559 -1.39 -1.00 -24.18
C TYR A 559 -2.07 -1.04 -22.82
N GLN A 560 -2.52 -2.24 -22.45
CA GLN A 560 -3.08 -2.55 -21.13
C GLN A 560 -2.02 -3.18 -20.22
N VAL A 561 -0.93 -3.69 -20.80
CA VAL A 561 0.26 -4.15 -20.06
C VAL A 561 1.51 -3.55 -20.71
N LEU A 562 2.37 -2.97 -19.87
CA LEU A 562 3.74 -2.58 -20.22
C LEU A 562 4.70 -3.45 -19.41
N TYR A 563 5.45 -4.32 -20.06
CA TYR A 563 6.38 -5.23 -19.39
C TYR A 563 7.81 -4.97 -19.85
N PHE A 564 8.70 -4.70 -18.91
CA PHE A 564 10.11 -4.42 -19.15
C PHE A 564 10.98 -5.57 -18.64
N LEU A 565 11.77 -6.17 -19.52
CA LEU A 565 12.88 -7.07 -19.20
C LEU A 565 14.15 -6.47 -19.81
N CYS A 566 14.74 -5.52 -19.10
CA CYS A 566 15.84 -4.71 -19.62
C CYS A 566 16.85 -4.38 -18.51
N HIS A 567 17.88 -3.62 -18.84
CA HIS A 567 18.76 -3.07 -17.81
C HIS A 567 18.12 -1.85 -17.18
N ALA A 568 18.39 -1.66 -15.90
CA ALA A 568 18.01 -0.48 -15.16
C ALA A 568 19.10 -0.17 -14.13
N GLY A 569 19.13 1.08 -13.70
CA GLY A 569 20.00 1.52 -12.63
C GLY A 569 19.58 2.86 -12.08
N ALA A 570 20.23 3.23 -11.00
CA ALA A 570 20.04 4.51 -10.33
C ALA A 570 21.39 5.20 -10.19
N GLY A 571 21.44 6.50 -10.50
CA GLY A 571 22.54 7.39 -10.09
C GLY A 571 23.92 7.16 -10.72
N ALA A 572 24.10 7.57 -11.97
CA ALA A 572 25.42 8.01 -12.43
C ALA A 572 25.31 9.39 -13.09
N SER A 573 25.46 10.45 -12.29
CA SER A 573 25.85 11.75 -12.84
C SER A 573 27.35 11.76 -13.08
N THR A 574 27.79 12.39 -14.16
CA THR A 574 29.20 12.69 -14.43
C THR A 574 29.85 13.57 -13.34
N SER A 575 29.05 14.21 -12.47
CA SER A 575 29.50 15.10 -11.39
C SER A 575 29.61 14.45 -10.00
N GLY A 576 29.31 13.15 -9.85
CA GLY A 576 29.41 12.45 -8.55
C GLY A 576 28.29 12.74 -7.54
N HIS A 577 27.29 13.55 -7.91
CA HIS A 577 26.04 13.71 -7.17
C HIS A 577 24.89 13.10 -7.97
N PRO A 578 24.13 12.13 -7.44
CA PRO A 578 22.98 11.57 -8.14
C PRO A 578 21.94 12.67 -8.41
N LEU A 579 21.48 12.78 -9.67
CA LEU A 579 20.38 13.69 -10.00
C LEU A 579 19.05 13.04 -9.57
N PRO A 580 18.05 13.83 -9.12
CA PRO A 580 16.80 13.30 -8.59
C PRO A 580 15.96 12.46 -9.58
N ASP A 581 16.23 12.57 -10.87
CA ASP A 581 15.55 11.91 -11.99
C ASP A 581 16.49 10.99 -12.79
N ALA A 582 17.65 10.63 -12.22
CA ALA A 582 18.71 9.85 -12.87
C ALA A 582 18.43 8.34 -12.96
N SER A 583 17.31 7.85 -12.44
CA SER A 583 16.91 6.46 -12.66
C SER A 583 16.75 6.20 -14.15
N TRP A 584 17.27 5.10 -14.68
CA TRP A 584 17.32 4.86 -16.12
C TRP A 584 16.90 3.44 -16.51
N LEU A 585 16.38 3.30 -17.72
CA LEU A 585 16.16 2.04 -18.43
C LEU A 585 17.05 1.99 -19.66
N GLN A 586 17.60 0.82 -19.96
CA GLN A 586 18.35 0.63 -21.20
C GLN A 586 17.84 -0.60 -21.94
N LEU A 587 17.36 -0.35 -23.16
CA LEU A 587 17.00 -1.37 -24.16
C LEU A 587 18.24 -1.64 -25.04
N THR A 588 18.16 -1.54 -26.38
CA THR A 588 19.34 -1.72 -27.25
C THR A 588 20.24 -0.49 -27.38
N GLU A 589 19.73 0.68 -27.02
CA GLU A 589 20.36 1.98 -27.28
C GLU A 589 20.98 2.56 -26.00
N GLU A 590 21.30 3.86 -26.00
CA GLU A 590 21.73 4.56 -24.79
C GLU A 590 20.62 4.52 -23.72
N PRO A 591 20.99 4.49 -22.42
CA PRO A 591 20.04 4.56 -21.33
C PRO A 591 19.12 5.79 -21.46
N VAL A 592 17.84 5.61 -21.15
CA VAL A 592 16.86 6.69 -21.03
C VAL A 592 16.55 6.92 -19.57
N THR A 593 16.77 8.14 -19.10
CA THR A 593 16.46 8.52 -17.70
C THR A 593 14.98 8.82 -17.51
N VAL A 594 14.49 8.76 -16.27
CA VAL A 594 13.14 9.21 -15.93
C VAL A 594 12.97 10.71 -16.26
N GLY A 595 14.02 11.51 -16.12
CA GLY A 595 14.03 12.92 -16.56
C GLY A 595 13.77 13.06 -18.06
N GLU A 596 14.43 12.26 -18.89
CA GLU A 596 14.20 12.24 -20.33
C GLU A 596 12.82 11.69 -20.71
N LEU A 597 12.34 10.67 -20.01
CA LEU A 597 10.97 10.17 -20.18
C LEU A 597 9.93 11.24 -19.84
N THR A 598 10.18 12.03 -18.79
CA THR A 598 9.34 13.15 -18.36
C THR A 598 9.36 14.27 -19.39
N PHE A 599 10.55 14.64 -19.88
CA PHE A 599 10.70 15.70 -20.88
C PHE A 599 10.07 15.32 -22.23
N ASN A 600 10.32 14.09 -22.72
CA ASN A 600 9.93 13.69 -24.07
C ASN A 600 8.49 13.18 -24.17
N ALA A 601 7.98 12.47 -23.16
CA ALA A 601 6.61 11.94 -23.17
C ALA A 601 5.62 12.83 -22.38
N GLY A 602 6.13 13.73 -21.53
CA GLY A 602 5.35 14.57 -20.64
C GLY A 602 4.77 13.81 -19.44
N THR A 603 4.57 14.50 -18.32
CA THR A 603 3.77 14.02 -17.18
C THR A 603 2.27 14.18 -17.42
N ASN A 604 1.87 15.21 -18.18
CA ASN A 604 0.46 15.49 -18.47
C ASN A 604 -0.17 14.55 -19.52
N SER A 605 0.64 13.74 -20.21
CA SER A 605 0.17 12.76 -21.19
C SER A 605 -0.28 11.47 -20.50
N GLN A 606 -1.58 11.38 -20.17
CA GLN A 606 -2.16 10.21 -19.51
C GLN A 606 -2.12 8.93 -20.37
N LEU A 607 -1.79 7.80 -19.76
CA LEU A 607 -1.84 6.44 -20.29
C LEU A 607 -3.28 5.95 -20.26
N LYS A 608 -4.07 6.33 -21.25
CA LYS A 608 -5.54 6.20 -21.30
C LYS A 608 -6.15 4.85 -20.95
N GLN A 609 -5.41 3.75 -21.05
CA GLN A 609 -5.91 2.41 -20.72
C GLN A 609 -5.73 2.03 -19.26
N GLY A 610 -5.02 2.85 -18.47
CA GLY A 610 -4.57 2.50 -17.15
C GLY A 610 -3.81 1.19 -17.14
N PRO A 611 -2.62 1.10 -17.74
CA PRO A 611 -1.93 -0.18 -17.86
C PRO A 611 -1.49 -0.72 -16.50
N LEU A 612 -1.40 -2.05 -16.40
CA LEU A 612 -0.50 -2.71 -15.48
C LEU A 612 0.92 -2.55 -16.01
N VAL A 613 1.83 -2.03 -15.19
CA VAL A 613 3.23 -1.87 -15.54
C VAL A 613 4.06 -2.82 -14.69
N PHE A 614 4.91 -3.61 -15.34
CA PHE A 614 5.89 -4.44 -14.64
C PHE A 614 7.28 -4.11 -15.14
N VAL A 615 8.05 -3.40 -14.32
CA VAL A 615 9.46 -3.07 -14.60
C VAL A 615 10.34 -4.16 -13.98
N ASN A 616 10.54 -5.26 -14.69
CA ASN A 616 11.37 -6.37 -14.22
C ASN A 616 12.85 -6.13 -14.55
N ALA A 617 13.40 -5.09 -13.92
CA ALA A 617 14.76 -4.62 -14.10
C ALA A 617 15.33 -4.12 -12.75
N CYS A 618 16.65 -4.18 -12.60
CA CYS A 618 17.35 -3.88 -11.34
C CYS A 618 17.01 -2.50 -10.76
N ARG A 619 16.69 -2.44 -9.46
CA ARG A 619 16.41 -1.20 -8.70
C ARG A 619 15.27 -0.35 -9.28
N SER A 620 14.37 -0.97 -10.03
CA SER A 620 13.28 -0.26 -10.73
C SER A 620 12.21 0.31 -9.80
N ALA A 621 12.09 -0.19 -8.57
CA ALA A 621 11.21 0.33 -7.52
C ALA A 621 11.99 0.91 -6.34
N GLU A 622 13.26 1.27 -6.51
CA GLU A 622 14.05 1.90 -5.45
C GLU A 622 13.53 3.32 -5.19
N LEU A 623 12.61 3.45 -4.24
CA LEU A 623 12.16 4.72 -3.71
C LEU A 623 13.22 5.22 -2.72
N SER A 624 14.03 6.19 -3.17
CA SER A 624 15.09 6.81 -2.37
C SER A 624 14.91 8.33 -2.36
N PRO A 625 15.18 9.03 -1.24
CA PRO A 625 15.30 10.50 -1.23
C PRO A 625 16.15 11.08 -2.34
N GLN A 626 17.19 10.33 -2.72
CA GLN A 626 18.14 10.76 -3.72
C GLN A 626 17.52 10.80 -5.11
N TYR A 627 16.37 10.13 -5.29
CA TYR A 627 15.59 10.05 -6.52
C TYR A 627 14.13 10.43 -6.25
N THR A 628 13.83 11.73 -6.20
CA THR A 628 12.45 12.21 -6.04
C THR A 628 11.57 11.82 -7.23
N VAL A 629 12.17 11.48 -8.38
CA VAL A 629 11.48 10.97 -9.57
C VAL A 629 11.98 9.57 -9.93
N ASN A 630 11.10 8.58 -9.79
CA ASN A 630 11.38 7.16 -10.00
C ASN A 630 10.31 6.53 -10.92
N PHE A 631 10.50 5.27 -11.34
CA PHE A 631 9.57 4.62 -12.26
C PHE A 631 8.15 4.43 -11.70
N PRO A 632 7.96 3.93 -10.45
CA PRO A 632 6.63 3.89 -9.84
C PRO A 632 5.91 5.22 -9.94
N ASN A 633 6.49 6.31 -9.42
CA ASN A 633 5.89 7.64 -9.46
C ASN A 633 5.61 8.07 -10.90
N TYR A 634 6.58 7.94 -11.80
CA TYR A 634 6.42 8.32 -13.21
C TYR A 634 5.26 7.62 -13.91
N PHE A 635 5.13 6.29 -13.75
CA PHE A 635 4.06 5.55 -14.41
C PHE A 635 2.71 5.82 -13.76
N LEU A 636 2.69 5.92 -12.44
CA LEU A 636 1.51 6.21 -11.64
C LEU A 636 0.96 7.60 -11.94
N ASP A 637 1.77 8.67 -11.94
CA ASP A 637 1.38 10.04 -12.30
C ASP A 637 0.76 10.13 -13.71
N ARG A 638 1.16 9.19 -14.57
CA ARG A 638 0.66 9.06 -15.94
C ARG A 638 -0.53 8.12 -16.06
N GLY A 639 -1.10 7.67 -14.96
CA GLY A 639 -2.33 6.89 -14.90
C GLY A 639 -2.13 5.38 -15.02
N ALA A 640 -0.92 4.83 -14.80
CA ALA A 640 -0.82 3.38 -14.58
C ALA A 640 -1.65 2.97 -13.36
N ARG A 641 -2.30 1.80 -13.43
CA ARG A 641 -3.10 1.28 -12.31
C ARG A 641 -2.24 0.74 -11.20
N THR A 642 -1.22 0.00 -11.62
CA THR A 642 -0.31 -0.71 -10.75
C THR A 642 1.04 -0.76 -11.42
N VAL A 643 2.09 -0.56 -10.64
CA VAL A 643 3.48 -0.71 -11.04
C VAL A 643 4.13 -1.74 -10.13
N ILE A 644 4.73 -2.76 -10.74
CA ILE A 644 5.58 -3.73 -10.05
C ILE A 644 7.02 -3.43 -10.43
N GLY A 645 7.92 -3.43 -9.46
CA GLY A 645 9.35 -3.25 -9.70
C GLY A 645 10.18 -3.87 -8.57
N THR A 646 11.50 -3.68 -8.60
CA THR A 646 12.43 -4.30 -7.67
C THR A 646 13.16 -3.28 -6.78
N GLU A 647 13.30 -3.57 -5.49
CA GLU A 647 14.01 -2.75 -4.50
C GLU A 647 15.54 -2.79 -4.66
N CYS A 648 16.05 -3.83 -5.31
CA CYS A 648 17.48 -4.05 -5.53
C CYS A 648 17.76 -4.67 -6.90
N GLU A 649 19.02 -4.99 -7.18
CA GLU A 649 19.36 -5.86 -8.31
C GLU A 649 18.84 -7.27 -8.09
N ILE A 650 18.44 -7.95 -9.16
CA ILE A 650 17.87 -9.30 -9.12
C ILE A 650 18.59 -10.19 -10.13
N ALA A 651 18.83 -11.45 -9.73
CA ALA A 651 19.38 -12.46 -10.62
C ALA A 651 18.45 -12.67 -11.81
N THR A 652 18.99 -12.55 -13.04
CA THR A 652 18.20 -12.63 -14.28
C THR A 652 17.40 -13.94 -14.39
N PHE A 653 17.97 -15.06 -13.91
CA PHE A 653 17.28 -16.34 -13.87
C PHE A 653 16.02 -16.30 -12.98
N PHE A 654 16.14 -15.74 -11.78
CA PHE A 654 15.00 -15.56 -10.87
C PHE A 654 13.96 -14.61 -11.48
N ALA A 655 14.40 -13.48 -12.03
CA ALA A 655 13.53 -12.48 -12.64
C ALA A 655 12.70 -13.05 -13.80
N ASP A 656 13.26 -13.93 -14.63
CA ASP A 656 12.54 -14.64 -15.71
C ASP A 656 11.45 -15.56 -15.14
N GLU A 657 11.81 -16.45 -14.22
CA GLU A 657 10.86 -17.40 -13.63
C GLU A 657 9.73 -16.68 -12.91
N PHE A 658 10.07 -15.68 -12.10
CA PHE A 658 9.14 -14.88 -11.34
C PHE A 658 8.10 -14.23 -12.26
N ALA A 659 8.56 -13.59 -13.35
CA ALA A 659 7.65 -12.92 -14.28
C ALA A 659 6.70 -13.88 -15.00
N ARG A 660 7.19 -15.06 -15.42
CA ARG A 660 6.32 -16.05 -16.09
C ARG A 660 5.23 -16.59 -15.15
N ARG A 661 5.59 -16.92 -13.91
CA ARG A 661 4.62 -17.39 -12.90
C ARG A 661 3.62 -16.29 -12.53
N LEU A 662 4.09 -15.06 -12.36
CA LEU A 662 3.22 -13.92 -12.04
C LEU A 662 2.23 -13.64 -13.17
N PHE A 663 2.69 -13.56 -14.43
CA PHE A 663 1.80 -13.32 -15.56
C PHE A 663 0.84 -14.48 -15.79
N ALA A 664 1.21 -15.74 -15.51
CA ALA A 664 0.27 -16.85 -15.57
C ALA A 664 -0.94 -16.61 -14.65
N SER A 665 -0.68 -16.22 -13.38
CA SER A 665 -1.73 -15.91 -12.41
C SER A 665 -2.59 -14.70 -12.83
N ILE A 666 -1.96 -13.61 -13.29
CA ILE A 666 -2.66 -12.39 -13.74
C ILE A 666 -3.54 -12.67 -14.98
N LEU A 667 -3.02 -13.45 -15.94
CA LEU A 667 -3.77 -13.84 -17.13
C LEU A 667 -4.97 -14.73 -16.79
N SER A 668 -4.93 -15.44 -15.66
CA SER A 668 -6.07 -16.17 -15.09
C SER A 668 -7.07 -15.28 -14.34
N GLY A 669 -6.91 -13.96 -14.38
CA GLY A 669 -7.82 -13.00 -13.74
C GLY A 669 -7.61 -12.85 -12.23
N VAL A 670 -6.53 -13.40 -11.68
CA VAL A 670 -6.20 -13.22 -10.26
C VAL A 670 -5.77 -11.76 -10.03
N PRO A 671 -6.30 -11.08 -8.99
CA PRO A 671 -5.84 -9.74 -8.62
C PRO A 671 -4.34 -9.71 -8.34
N VAL A 672 -3.66 -8.71 -8.89
CA VAL A 672 -2.20 -8.62 -8.92
C VAL A 672 -1.55 -8.72 -7.53
N GLY A 673 -2.17 -8.14 -6.50
CA GLY A 673 -1.67 -8.23 -5.13
C GLY A 673 -1.79 -9.63 -4.53
N VAL A 674 -2.85 -10.37 -4.88
CA VAL A 674 -3.03 -11.78 -4.49
C VAL A 674 -2.02 -12.65 -5.25
N ALA A 675 -1.93 -12.48 -6.57
CA ALA A 675 -0.95 -13.18 -7.41
C ALA A 675 0.49 -13.00 -6.92
N LEU A 676 0.83 -11.79 -6.47
CA LEU A 676 2.16 -11.50 -5.93
C LEU A 676 2.41 -12.16 -4.57
N LEU A 677 1.42 -12.16 -3.67
CA LEU A 677 1.53 -12.85 -2.38
C LEU A 677 1.67 -14.37 -2.59
N ASP A 678 0.80 -14.97 -3.39
CA ASP A 678 0.80 -16.40 -3.67
C ASP A 678 2.12 -16.84 -4.30
N LEU A 679 2.67 -16.05 -5.23
CA LEU A 679 3.98 -16.34 -5.84
C LEU A 679 5.11 -16.26 -4.82
N ARG A 680 5.10 -15.28 -3.91
CA ARG A 680 6.12 -15.20 -2.85
C ARG A 680 6.03 -16.37 -1.88
N LEU A 681 4.81 -16.83 -1.57
CA LEU A 681 4.58 -18.02 -0.75
C LEU A 681 5.13 -19.28 -1.43
N ALA A 682 4.84 -19.47 -2.71
CA ALA A 682 5.40 -20.58 -3.48
C ALA A 682 6.94 -20.54 -3.52
N MET A 683 7.52 -19.35 -3.72
CA MET A 683 8.99 -19.18 -3.75
C MET A 683 9.63 -19.45 -2.39
N ILE A 684 9.00 -19.04 -1.28
CA ILE A 684 9.57 -19.33 0.05
C ILE A 684 9.46 -20.81 0.43
N GLU A 685 8.43 -21.51 -0.06
CA GLU A 685 8.35 -22.98 0.03
C GLU A 685 9.48 -23.66 -0.75
N GLU A 686 9.93 -23.06 -1.86
CA GLU A 686 11.13 -23.47 -2.60
C GLU A 686 12.44 -22.99 -1.95
N GLY A 687 12.36 -22.36 -0.77
CA GLY A 687 13.49 -21.85 0.01
C GLY A 687 13.99 -20.47 -0.42
N ASN A 688 13.33 -19.82 -1.38
CA ASN A 688 13.82 -18.61 -2.03
C ASN A 688 13.10 -17.34 -1.58
N ALA A 689 13.78 -16.53 -0.77
CA ALA A 689 13.23 -15.29 -0.25
C ALA A 689 13.34 -14.09 -1.22
N LEU A 690 13.90 -14.23 -2.43
CA LEU A 690 14.07 -13.10 -3.37
C LEU A 690 12.75 -12.49 -3.85
N GLY A 691 11.62 -13.18 -3.69
CA GLY A 691 10.29 -12.61 -3.94
C GLY A 691 9.99 -11.37 -3.06
N LEU A 692 10.68 -11.24 -1.91
CA LEU A 692 10.66 -10.04 -1.05
C LEU A 692 11.45 -8.86 -1.62
N ALA A 693 12.04 -8.96 -2.81
CA ALA A 693 12.64 -7.79 -3.45
C ALA A 693 11.69 -7.08 -4.41
N TYR A 694 10.52 -7.65 -4.70
CA TYR A 694 9.54 -7.07 -5.61
C TYR A 694 8.54 -6.21 -4.82
N GLY A 695 8.39 -4.94 -5.17
CA GLY A 695 7.38 -4.03 -4.63
C GLY A 695 6.15 -3.94 -5.54
N LEU A 696 5.00 -3.55 -4.96
CA LEU A 696 3.78 -3.25 -5.70
C LEU A 696 3.30 -1.86 -5.31
N HIS A 697 3.23 -0.97 -6.30
CA HIS A 697 2.76 0.39 -6.15
C HIS A 697 1.46 0.58 -6.94
N GLY A 698 0.51 1.35 -6.41
CA GLY A 698 -0.83 1.47 -6.97
C GLY A 698 -1.76 0.34 -6.55
N ALA A 699 -2.80 0.09 -7.35
CA ALA A 699 -3.93 -0.75 -6.97
C ALA A 699 -3.58 -2.25 -6.89
N SER A 700 -3.64 -2.84 -5.68
CA SER A 700 -3.40 -4.28 -5.47
C SER A 700 -4.53 -5.18 -5.98
N ASP A 701 -5.70 -4.60 -6.21
CA ASP A 701 -6.91 -5.21 -6.74
C ASP A 701 -7.02 -5.10 -8.27
N THR A 702 -5.95 -4.68 -8.97
CA THR A 702 -5.93 -4.72 -10.44
C THR A 702 -5.98 -6.16 -10.96
N TYR A 703 -6.91 -6.47 -11.86
CA TYR A 703 -7.02 -7.77 -12.53
C TYR A 703 -7.52 -7.63 -13.98
N LEU A 704 -7.42 -8.69 -14.78
CA LEU A 704 -7.97 -8.74 -16.14
C LEU A 704 -9.40 -9.26 -16.13
N ALA A 705 -10.30 -8.55 -16.81
CA ALA A 705 -11.71 -8.93 -16.92
C ALA A 705 -12.17 -8.96 -18.39
N PRO A 706 -12.62 -10.12 -18.94
CA PRO A 706 -12.60 -11.44 -18.32
C PRO A 706 -11.17 -12.00 -18.15
N ALA A 707 -11.04 -13.08 -17.38
CA ALA A 707 -9.83 -13.90 -17.36
C ALA A 707 -9.54 -14.44 -18.76
N LEU A 708 -8.26 -14.47 -19.15
CA LEU A 708 -7.83 -14.90 -20.48
C LEU A 708 -7.32 -16.33 -20.50
N LEU A 709 -6.78 -16.81 -19.38
CA LEU A 709 -6.43 -18.21 -19.17
C LEU A 709 -7.41 -18.81 -18.16
N THR A 710 -7.89 -20.01 -18.44
CA THR A 710 -8.64 -20.84 -17.48
C THR A 710 -7.81 -22.09 -17.27
N ASP A 711 -7.68 -22.52 -16.02
CA ASP A 711 -6.98 -23.76 -15.66
C ASP A 711 -7.61 -25.02 -16.28
#